data_AF-F7LZ14-F1
#
_entry.id   AF-F7LZ14-F1
#
_cell.length_a   1.000
_cell.length_b   1.000
_cell.length_c   1.000
_cell.angle_alpha   90.00
_cell.angle_beta   90.00
_cell.angle_gamma   90.00
#
_symmetry.space_group_name_H-M   'P 1'
#
loop_
_entity.id
_entity.type
_entity.pdbx_description
1 polymer ?
#
loop_
_entity_poly.entity_id
_entity_poly.type
_entity_poly.pdbx_seq_one_letter_code
_entity_poly.pdbx_strand_id
1 'polypeptide(L)'
;MKRCDLHIHTVPSVSDRMFTYDKDVLLDYVAKTKLDVIAITNHNLFDYAQYQEIKDALTQIVVLPGIEVDLENGHILVIANNDDGTLFDFNSKCEEVKNLIKTKDDDISYDTFIRIFGDLSKYLLIPHYEKEPKLHKDTIEKLGRNIIAGEVSSVKKFIYMEKEDTELTPVYFSDFRIEKGVTPDKYPVSHTFFDVDQVNVNTLKLCLMDKTKVTLTSEKGIKLFQIFPNGQMLSTGLNIMFGKRSTGKTHTLNAIASRFEGKAKYIKQFELLNTSRSDSEQFENDLKVRQENSAEDYLREFSVIVTDVLKTCSADEDEMKLQKYLEAVMSSAQQSDVNDVFSKSKLFNESDFKELSFDEIKKLINATLTLLESQLYKSLVNKHLPEASLKSLLKELIEQCRKDNVANLYFKEVNNIIKMVKESLQLKSAAPRIPNIDLYQYFINKKKREIFAQVAIAIKKSRTISTEKAGHFTISVSARPFANATDLKTVGLKQVSLTNAFAKYGNPIQYLDELKAAGVESNRIYKLFAAIDYRILNSSGLPVSGGERSEFNFLQKIKDAILCDILIIDEPESSFDNLFLKNEVNKFIKEMAENMPVIISTHNNTIGGSIKPDYILYTEKKIEADGVHFNIYSGYPTAQTLRDVKGNTIENYEITLNSLEAGEQAYSERKDIYETLKN
;
A
#
# COMPACT_ATOMS: atom_id res chain seq x y z
N MET A 1 -2.89 21.17 -34.14
CA MET A 1 -2.38 21.08 -32.74
C MET A 1 -0.87 21.00 -32.79
N LYS A 2 -0.19 21.53 -31.76
CA LYS A 2 1.26 21.50 -31.60
C LYS A 2 1.62 20.43 -30.58
N ARG A 3 2.52 19.50 -30.92
CA ARG A 3 3.05 18.49 -30.01
C ARG A 3 4.14 19.11 -29.14
N CYS A 4 3.96 19.08 -27.83
CA CYS A 4 4.79 19.81 -26.89
C CYS A 4 5.43 18.87 -25.86
N ASP A 5 6.70 19.15 -25.55
CA ASP A 5 7.39 18.59 -24.39
C ASP A 5 8.14 19.70 -23.65
N LEU A 6 7.55 20.17 -22.56
CA LEU A 6 8.05 21.34 -21.83
C LEU A 6 8.90 20.97 -20.62
N HIS A 7 9.31 19.71 -20.49
CA HIS A 7 10.11 19.23 -19.37
C HIS A 7 11.28 18.38 -19.88
N ILE A 8 12.40 19.02 -20.22
CA ILE A 8 13.61 18.37 -20.76
C ILE A 8 14.85 18.86 -20.02
N HIS A 9 15.72 17.90 -19.68
CA HIS A 9 17.00 18.10 -19.00
C HIS A 9 18.17 17.84 -19.96
N THR A 10 19.11 18.77 -19.96
CA THR A 10 20.29 18.82 -20.84
C THR A 10 21.58 19.01 -20.05
N VAL A 11 21.50 19.52 -18.82
CA VAL A 11 22.66 19.70 -17.94
C VAL A 11 22.31 19.19 -16.55
N PRO A 12 23.12 18.29 -15.96
CA PRO A 12 22.90 17.83 -14.60
C PRO A 12 23.19 18.94 -13.58
N SER A 13 22.44 18.94 -12.48
CA SER A 13 22.67 19.84 -11.34
C SER A 13 22.90 19.02 -10.06
N VAL A 14 23.04 19.72 -8.92
CA VAL A 14 23.16 19.08 -7.60
C VAL A 14 21.90 18.31 -7.19
N SER A 15 20.74 18.64 -7.78
CA SER A 15 19.45 17.99 -7.53
C SER A 15 19.14 16.86 -8.52
N ASP A 16 20.03 16.57 -9.49
CA ASP A 16 19.84 15.52 -10.49
C ASP A 16 20.95 14.46 -10.44
N ARG A 17 20.71 13.32 -11.11
CA ARG A 17 21.77 12.34 -11.39
C ARG A 17 22.77 12.91 -12.39
N MET A 18 24.01 12.46 -12.31
CA MET A 18 25.02 12.81 -13.31
C MET A 18 24.71 12.11 -14.65
N PHE A 19 24.69 12.88 -15.75
CA PHE A 19 24.61 12.39 -17.12
C PHE A 19 25.43 13.27 -18.07
N THR A 20 25.72 12.77 -19.28
CA THR A 20 26.47 13.52 -20.30
C THR A 20 25.55 13.89 -21.45
N TYR A 21 25.38 15.20 -21.68
CA TYR A 21 24.60 15.75 -22.77
C TYR A 21 25.06 15.24 -24.14
N ASP A 22 24.10 14.94 -25.02
CA ASP A 22 24.37 14.61 -26.42
C ASP A 22 23.41 15.36 -27.35
N LYS A 23 23.97 16.26 -28.16
CA LYS A 23 23.20 17.09 -29.09
C LYS A 23 22.50 16.25 -30.17
N ASP A 24 23.15 15.20 -30.67
CA ASP A 24 22.60 14.37 -31.73
C ASP A 24 21.38 13.59 -31.22
N VAL A 25 21.40 13.18 -29.96
CA VAL A 25 20.25 12.54 -29.29
C VAL A 25 19.05 13.49 -29.22
N LEU A 26 19.26 14.77 -28.87
CA LEU A 26 18.17 15.75 -28.85
C LEU A 26 17.58 15.98 -30.24
N LEU A 27 18.43 16.14 -31.25
CA LEU A 27 17.99 16.35 -32.63
C LEU A 27 17.19 15.15 -33.16
N ASP A 28 17.68 13.93 -32.93
CA ASP A 28 17.00 12.69 -33.33
C ASP A 28 15.69 12.49 -32.55
N TYR A 29 15.67 12.81 -31.25
CA TYR A 29 14.47 12.77 -30.43
C TYR A 29 13.37 13.69 -30.95
N VAL A 30 13.68 14.98 -31.18
CA VAL A 30 12.73 15.96 -31.71
C VAL A 30 12.21 15.53 -33.09
N ALA A 31 13.10 15.08 -33.98
CA ALA A 31 12.74 14.66 -35.32
C ALA A 31 11.84 13.41 -35.33
N LYS A 32 12.19 12.36 -34.57
CA LYS A 32 11.45 11.09 -34.55
C LYS A 32 10.12 11.20 -33.83
N THR A 33 10.06 11.98 -32.75
CA THR A 33 8.81 12.21 -32.03
C THR A 33 7.95 13.31 -32.66
N LYS A 34 8.49 14.05 -33.64
CA LYS A 34 7.78 15.14 -34.33
C LYS A 34 7.27 16.18 -33.34
N LEU A 35 8.12 16.58 -32.40
CA LEU A 35 7.82 17.66 -31.46
C LEU A 35 7.78 18.99 -32.21
N ASP A 36 6.81 19.83 -31.90
CA ASP A 36 6.66 21.18 -32.44
C ASP A 36 7.19 22.26 -31.47
N VAL A 37 7.19 21.95 -30.17
CA VAL A 37 7.60 22.85 -29.09
C VAL A 37 8.35 22.06 -28.03
N ILE A 38 9.49 22.58 -27.60
CA ILE A 38 10.21 22.08 -26.43
C ILE A 38 10.54 23.22 -25.46
N ALA A 39 10.74 22.89 -24.18
CA ALA A 39 11.40 23.77 -23.24
C ALA A 39 12.58 23.05 -22.57
N ILE A 40 13.70 23.75 -22.44
CA ILE A 40 14.86 23.25 -21.67
C ILE A 40 14.68 23.73 -20.24
N THR A 41 14.50 22.80 -19.30
CA THR A 41 14.10 23.08 -17.90
C THR A 41 14.99 22.33 -16.92
N ASN A 42 16.30 22.56 -17.00
CA ASN A 42 17.25 21.91 -16.09
C ASN A 42 16.93 22.25 -14.62
N HIS A 43 17.20 21.31 -13.71
CA HIS A 43 17.04 21.52 -12.26
C HIS A 43 17.92 22.70 -11.77
N ASN A 44 17.27 23.75 -11.26
CA ASN A 44 17.82 24.91 -10.57
C ASN A 44 18.90 25.69 -11.34
N LEU A 45 19.01 25.48 -12.64
CA LEU A 45 19.98 26.17 -13.48
C LEU A 45 19.43 26.37 -14.89
N PHE A 46 19.98 27.38 -15.57
CA PHE A 46 19.73 27.61 -16.98
C PHE A 46 21.08 27.86 -17.67
N ASP A 47 21.46 26.98 -18.60
CA ASP A 47 22.69 27.15 -19.37
C ASP A 47 22.39 27.99 -20.62
N TYR A 48 22.64 29.30 -20.53
CA TYR A 48 22.35 30.24 -21.60
C TYR A 48 23.09 29.90 -22.91
N ALA A 49 24.36 29.50 -22.83
CA ALA A 49 25.16 29.23 -24.02
C ALA A 49 24.65 27.98 -24.73
N GLN A 50 24.43 26.90 -23.98
CA GLN A 50 23.89 25.66 -24.54
C GLN A 50 22.46 25.85 -25.07
N TYR A 51 21.62 26.63 -24.37
CA TYR A 51 20.28 26.95 -24.85
C TYR A 51 20.31 27.63 -26.23
N GLN A 52 21.19 28.62 -26.43
CA GLN A 52 21.34 29.28 -27.74
C GLN A 52 21.79 28.30 -28.82
N GLU A 53 22.76 27.42 -28.52
CA GLU A 53 23.20 26.38 -29.46
C GLU A 53 22.11 25.38 -29.84
N ILE A 54 21.20 25.08 -28.92
CA ILE A 54 20.03 24.22 -29.15
C ILE A 54 19.00 24.97 -30.01
N LYS A 55 18.67 26.21 -29.65
CA LYS A 55 17.73 27.07 -30.39
C LYS A 55 18.17 27.24 -31.85
N ASP A 56 19.45 27.49 -32.08
CA ASP A 56 20.03 27.66 -33.42
C ASP A 56 20.06 26.35 -34.22
N ALA A 57 20.14 25.20 -33.56
CA ALA A 57 20.10 23.89 -34.21
C ALA A 57 18.69 23.41 -34.56
N LEU A 58 17.67 23.91 -33.84
CA LEU A 58 16.27 23.50 -33.95
C LEU A 58 15.37 24.60 -34.54
N THR A 59 15.82 25.24 -35.61
CA THR A 59 15.11 26.36 -36.28
C THR A 59 13.70 26.04 -36.78
N GLN A 60 13.38 24.75 -36.95
CA GLN A 60 12.10 24.25 -37.44
C GLN A 60 11.01 24.12 -36.36
N ILE A 61 11.36 24.26 -35.08
CA ILE A 61 10.43 24.18 -33.95
C ILE A 61 10.63 25.36 -33.00
N VAL A 62 9.72 25.50 -32.02
CA VAL A 62 9.87 26.52 -30.98
C VAL A 62 10.60 25.94 -29.78
N VAL A 63 11.77 26.50 -29.46
CA VAL A 63 12.54 26.18 -28.26
C VAL A 63 12.36 27.30 -27.23
N LEU A 64 11.73 26.99 -26.09
CA LEU A 64 11.47 27.93 -25.01
C LEU A 64 12.55 27.82 -23.91
N PRO A 65 13.01 28.95 -23.35
CA PRO A 65 13.89 28.94 -22.19
C PRO A 65 13.09 28.61 -20.93
N GLY A 66 13.63 27.75 -20.08
CA GLY A 66 13.00 27.37 -18.83
C GLY A 66 13.98 26.94 -17.75
N ILE A 67 13.45 26.68 -16.56
CA ILE A 67 14.15 26.15 -15.39
C ILE A 67 13.14 25.35 -14.56
N GLU A 68 13.55 24.21 -14.02
CA GLU A 68 12.79 23.50 -13.00
C GLU A 68 13.34 23.91 -11.63
N VAL A 69 12.51 24.49 -10.79
CA VAL A 69 12.93 25.08 -9.50
C VAL A 69 12.44 24.25 -8.33
N ASP A 70 13.34 23.95 -7.40
CA ASP A 70 13.01 23.33 -6.12
C ASP A 70 12.42 24.41 -5.19
N LEU A 71 11.09 24.40 -5.05
CA LEU A 71 10.27 25.39 -4.34
C LEU A 71 9.48 24.71 -3.23
N GLU A 72 9.67 25.12 -1.98
CA GLU A 72 8.90 24.63 -0.82
C GLU A 72 8.78 23.09 -0.78
N ASN A 73 9.92 22.40 -0.92
CA ASN A 73 10.06 20.92 -1.00
C ASN A 73 9.33 20.23 -2.16
N GLY A 74 8.92 20.95 -3.20
CA GLY A 74 8.40 20.39 -4.45
C GLY A 74 9.03 21.06 -5.67
N HIS A 75 8.66 20.64 -6.88
CA HIS A 75 9.22 21.27 -8.09
C HIS A 75 8.19 22.07 -8.88
N ILE A 76 8.68 23.11 -9.57
CA ILE A 76 7.90 23.92 -10.49
C ILE A 76 8.71 24.30 -11.73
N LEU A 77 8.11 24.10 -12.91
CA LEU A 77 8.66 24.59 -14.17
C LEU A 77 8.34 26.08 -14.32
N VAL A 78 9.36 26.88 -14.61
CA VAL A 78 9.23 28.29 -14.95
C VAL A 78 9.73 28.49 -16.38
N ILE A 79 8.83 28.83 -17.29
CA ILE A 79 9.14 28.94 -18.73
C ILE A 79 8.88 30.37 -19.19
N ALA A 80 9.85 30.96 -19.90
CA ALA A 80 9.77 32.33 -20.42
C ALA A 80 9.60 32.36 -21.95
N ASN A 81 9.38 33.55 -22.51
CA ASN A 81 9.48 33.76 -23.96
C ASN A 81 10.94 33.75 -24.41
N ASN A 82 11.16 33.42 -25.68
CA ASN A 82 12.49 33.28 -26.27
C ASN A 82 12.98 34.53 -27.04
N ASP A 83 12.38 35.69 -26.78
CA ASP A 83 12.85 36.98 -27.30
C ASP A 83 14.07 37.50 -26.52
N ASP A 84 14.99 38.18 -27.21
CA ASP A 84 16.32 38.51 -26.68
C ASP A 84 16.28 39.39 -25.42
N GLY A 85 15.29 40.29 -25.31
CA GLY A 85 15.12 41.14 -24.14
C GLY A 85 14.68 40.36 -22.90
N THR A 86 13.73 39.44 -23.07
CA THR A 86 13.22 38.59 -21.97
C THR A 86 14.26 37.55 -21.54
N LEU A 87 15.04 37.02 -22.48
CA LEU A 87 15.99 35.95 -22.22
C LEU A 87 17.15 36.38 -21.32
N PHE A 88 17.67 37.60 -21.49
CA PHE A 88 18.75 38.12 -20.64
C PHE A 88 18.32 38.35 -19.19
N ASP A 89 17.13 38.92 -18.99
CA ASP A 89 16.51 39.07 -17.66
C ASP A 89 16.26 37.71 -17.01
N PHE A 90 15.73 36.75 -17.77
CA PHE A 90 15.47 35.40 -17.30
C PHE A 90 16.76 34.68 -16.86
N ASN A 91 17.82 34.75 -17.65
CA ASN A 91 19.11 34.16 -17.29
C ASN A 91 19.68 34.72 -15.98
N SER A 92 19.58 36.04 -15.79
CA SER A 92 20.05 36.70 -14.57
C SER A 92 19.30 36.19 -13.33
N LYS A 93 18.01 35.93 -13.45
CA LYS A 93 17.17 35.34 -12.38
C LYS A 93 17.50 33.87 -12.12
N CYS A 94 17.72 33.09 -13.17
CA CYS A 94 18.13 31.68 -13.04
C CYS A 94 19.50 31.53 -12.36
N GLU A 95 20.44 32.43 -12.64
CA GLU A 95 21.73 32.47 -11.93
C GLU A 95 21.57 32.80 -10.44
N GLU A 96 20.56 33.58 -10.06
CA GLU A 96 20.23 33.79 -8.64
C GLU A 96 19.70 32.50 -7.98
N VAL A 97 18.81 31.76 -8.64
CA VAL A 97 18.32 30.45 -8.14
C VAL A 97 19.47 29.47 -7.93
N LYS A 98 20.33 29.31 -8.94
CA LYS A 98 21.54 28.47 -8.89
C LYS A 98 22.52 28.88 -7.79
N ASN A 99 22.49 30.14 -7.38
CA ASN A 99 23.31 30.64 -6.28
C ASN A 99 22.75 30.36 -4.90
N LEU A 100 21.46 30.09 -4.79
CA LEU A 100 20.80 29.74 -3.53
C LEU A 100 20.77 28.23 -3.29
N ILE A 101 20.65 27.43 -4.36
CA ILE A 101 20.58 25.97 -4.27
C ILE A 101 21.97 25.39 -4.57
N LYS A 102 22.68 24.93 -3.54
CA LYS A 102 24.06 24.42 -3.62
C LYS A 102 24.17 22.93 -3.32
N THR A 103 23.18 22.36 -2.65
CA THR A 103 23.06 20.96 -2.30
C THR A 103 21.70 20.42 -2.73
N LYS A 104 21.58 19.09 -2.81
CA LYS A 104 20.33 18.39 -3.16
C LYS A 104 19.19 18.60 -2.15
N ASP A 105 19.51 19.09 -0.95
CA ASP A 105 18.56 19.27 0.16
C ASP A 105 18.17 20.75 0.31
N ASP A 106 18.72 21.64 -0.52
CA ASP A 106 18.36 23.06 -0.54
C ASP A 106 17.11 23.26 -1.41
N ASP A 107 16.20 24.10 -0.94
CA ASP A 107 15.07 24.61 -1.71
C ASP A 107 14.99 26.14 -1.56
N ILE A 108 14.11 26.78 -2.35
CA ILE A 108 13.75 28.18 -2.12
C ILE A 108 12.34 28.32 -1.57
N SER A 109 12.14 29.32 -0.71
CA SER A 109 10.82 29.68 -0.18
C SER A 109 9.97 30.43 -1.21
N TYR A 110 8.66 30.45 -1.00
CA TYR A 110 7.71 31.25 -1.78
C TYR A 110 8.12 32.73 -1.87
N ASP A 111 8.49 33.36 -0.75
CA ASP A 111 8.84 34.79 -0.74
C ASP A 111 10.12 35.05 -1.55
N THR A 112 11.09 34.13 -1.46
CA THR A 112 12.30 34.18 -2.30
C THR A 112 11.97 34.00 -3.77
N PHE A 113 11.09 33.06 -4.11
CA PHE A 113 10.65 32.83 -5.50
C PHE A 113 9.98 34.07 -6.11
N ILE A 114 9.06 34.72 -5.37
CA ILE A 114 8.42 35.97 -5.80
C ILE A 114 9.45 37.09 -5.96
N ARG A 115 10.43 37.19 -5.05
CA ARG A 115 11.48 38.21 -5.12
C ARG A 115 12.35 38.05 -6.38
N ILE A 116 12.71 36.82 -6.73
CA ILE A 116 13.57 36.51 -7.89
C ILE A 116 12.82 36.76 -9.19
N PHE A 117 11.65 36.11 -9.38
CA PHE A 117 10.95 36.15 -10.65
C PHE A 117 10.09 37.42 -10.81
N GLY A 118 9.72 38.09 -9.72
CA GLY A 118 8.96 39.33 -9.72
C GLY A 118 7.53 39.11 -10.24
N ASP A 119 7.21 39.77 -11.35
CA ASP A 119 5.90 39.62 -12.00
C ASP A 119 5.76 38.24 -12.66
N LEU A 120 5.14 37.31 -11.94
CA LEU A 120 4.89 35.94 -12.37
C LEU A 120 4.00 35.83 -13.62
N SER A 121 3.24 36.87 -13.95
CA SER A 121 2.37 36.86 -15.14
C SER A 121 3.17 36.74 -16.45
N LYS A 122 4.47 37.04 -16.42
CA LYS A 122 5.40 36.92 -17.56
C LYS A 122 5.84 35.49 -17.88
N TYR A 123 5.65 34.54 -16.96
CA TYR A 123 6.14 33.17 -17.09
C TYR A 123 4.99 32.17 -17.17
N LEU A 124 5.17 31.10 -17.94
CA LEU A 124 4.34 29.92 -17.83
C LEU A 124 4.84 29.08 -16.65
N LEU A 125 4.00 28.94 -15.63
CA LEU A 125 4.29 28.20 -14.41
C LEU A 125 3.54 26.86 -14.43
N ILE A 126 4.27 25.77 -14.31
CA ILE A 126 3.70 24.41 -14.30
C ILE A 126 4.30 23.66 -13.09
N PRO A 127 3.56 23.54 -11.98
CA PRO A 127 4.04 22.80 -10.82
C PRO A 127 3.92 21.29 -11.07
N HIS A 128 4.80 20.52 -10.43
CA HIS A 128 4.56 19.10 -10.19
C HIS A 128 3.32 18.93 -9.33
N TYR A 129 2.18 18.61 -9.95
CA TYR A 129 0.88 18.58 -9.28
C TYR A 129 0.48 17.18 -8.84
N GLU A 130 0.44 16.23 -9.77
CA GLU A 130 0.28 14.81 -9.46
C GLU A 130 1.52 14.05 -9.91
N LYS A 131 2.69 14.59 -9.56
CA LYS A 131 4.02 14.08 -9.89
C LYS A 131 4.95 14.36 -8.71
N GLU A 132 5.82 13.41 -8.39
CA GLU A 132 6.82 13.59 -7.34
C GLU A 132 8.13 14.17 -7.91
N PRO A 133 8.84 15.05 -7.18
CA PRO A 133 8.46 15.66 -5.90
C PRO A 133 7.32 16.68 -6.04
N LYS A 134 6.22 16.46 -5.31
CA LYS A 134 4.98 17.22 -5.49
C LYS A 134 5.04 18.59 -4.81
N LEU A 135 4.64 19.63 -5.52
CA LEU A 135 4.43 20.95 -4.90
C LEU A 135 3.16 20.94 -4.06
N HIS A 136 3.28 21.32 -2.78
CA HIS A 136 2.16 21.32 -1.85
C HIS A 136 1.00 22.24 -2.32
N LYS A 137 -0.24 21.79 -2.09
CA LYS A 137 -1.45 22.53 -2.47
C LYS A 137 -1.49 23.94 -1.90
N ASP A 138 -1.07 24.12 -0.64
CA ASP A 138 -1.00 25.44 0.01
C ASP A 138 -0.10 26.42 -0.76
N THR A 139 1.02 25.95 -1.34
CA THR A 139 1.91 26.79 -2.15
C THR A 139 1.29 27.11 -3.51
N ILE A 140 0.60 26.15 -4.13
CA ILE A 140 -0.14 26.36 -5.38
C ILE A 140 -1.25 27.41 -5.18
N GLU A 141 -2.00 27.33 -4.08
CA GLU A 141 -3.03 28.30 -3.73
C GLU A 141 -2.46 29.72 -3.53
N LYS A 142 -1.28 29.85 -2.90
CA LYS A 142 -0.56 31.13 -2.77
C LYS A 142 -0.11 31.71 -4.12
N LEU A 143 0.26 30.87 -5.09
CA LEU A 143 0.61 31.31 -6.45
C LEU A 143 -0.64 31.75 -7.25
N GLY A 144 -1.82 31.27 -6.83
CA GLY A 144 -3.12 31.76 -7.26
C GLY A 144 -3.32 31.67 -8.77
N ARG A 145 -3.81 32.76 -9.37
CA ARG A 145 -4.17 32.83 -10.80
C ARG A 145 -3.01 32.64 -11.78
N ASN A 146 -1.76 32.59 -11.30
CA ASN A 146 -0.61 32.35 -12.15
C ASN A 146 -0.44 30.86 -12.50
N ILE A 147 -1.10 29.95 -11.76
CA ILE A 147 -1.10 28.52 -12.02
C ILE A 147 -2.40 28.15 -12.75
N ILE A 148 -2.25 27.64 -13.96
CA ILE A 148 -3.37 27.28 -14.85
C ILE A 148 -3.33 25.78 -15.19
N ALA A 149 -2.13 25.22 -15.25
CA ALA A 149 -1.88 23.82 -15.54
C ALA A 149 -1.04 23.18 -14.44
N GLY A 150 -1.10 21.86 -14.34
CA GLY A 150 -0.29 21.06 -13.42
C GLY A 150 0.26 19.83 -14.11
N GLU A 151 1.54 19.53 -13.88
CA GLU A 151 2.17 18.35 -14.45
C GLU A 151 1.72 17.09 -13.71
N VAL A 152 1.35 16.06 -14.47
CA VAL A 152 0.94 14.75 -13.97
C VAL A 152 1.95 13.68 -14.34
N SER A 153 2.08 12.64 -13.52
CA SER A 153 3.08 11.58 -13.76
C SER A 153 2.63 10.44 -14.69
N SER A 154 1.36 10.41 -15.11
CA SER A 154 0.84 9.29 -15.93
C SER A 154 -0.42 9.64 -16.70
N VAL A 155 -0.70 8.86 -17.75
CA VAL A 155 -1.91 8.95 -18.57
C VAL A 155 -3.18 8.78 -17.72
N LYS A 156 -3.16 7.87 -16.74
CA LYS A 156 -4.25 7.70 -15.78
C LYS A 156 -4.58 9.00 -15.03
N LYS A 157 -3.55 9.65 -14.47
CA LYS A 157 -3.72 10.92 -13.75
C LYS A 157 -4.17 12.04 -14.69
N PHE A 158 -3.71 12.03 -15.94
CA PHE A 158 -4.21 12.93 -16.98
C PHE A 158 -5.71 12.77 -17.19
N ILE A 159 -6.19 11.54 -17.42
CA ILE A 159 -7.63 11.24 -17.62
C ILE A 159 -8.46 11.69 -16.42
N TYR A 160 -8.00 11.42 -15.21
CA TYR A 160 -8.69 11.80 -13.98
C TYR A 160 -8.84 13.33 -13.89
N MET A 161 -7.75 14.07 -14.07
CA MET A 161 -7.74 15.53 -13.96
C MET A 161 -8.46 16.23 -15.13
N GLU A 162 -8.53 15.60 -16.30
CA GLU A 162 -9.29 16.08 -17.45
C GLU A 162 -10.80 16.08 -17.17
N LYS A 163 -11.31 15.10 -16.41
CA LYS A 163 -12.73 14.97 -16.08
C LYS A 163 -13.21 15.88 -14.94
N GLU A 164 -12.31 16.25 -14.03
CA GLU A 164 -12.66 17.03 -12.84
C GLU A 164 -12.57 18.53 -13.13
N ASP A 165 -13.71 19.22 -13.25
CA ASP A 165 -13.76 20.64 -13.63
C ASP A 165 -13.02 21.58 -12.66
N THR A 166 -12.92 21.24 -11.38
CA THR A 166 -12.28 22.08 -10.36
C THR A 166 -10.75 21.96 -10.32
N GLU A 167 -10.20 20.92 -10.94
CA GLU A 167 -8.77 20.63 -10.93
C GLU A 167 -8.00 21.44 -11.98
N LEU A 168 -6.67 21.54 -11.87
CA LEU A 168 -5.84 22.21 -12.87
C LEU A 168 -5.88 21.47 -14.22
N THR A 169 -5.59 22.19 -15.31
CA THR A 169 -5.45 21.56 -16.63
C THR A 169 -4.23 20.62 -16.63
N PRO A 170 -4.41 19.31 -16.86
CA PRO A 170 -3.30 18.38 -16.78
C PRO A 170 -2.37 18.52 -17.99
N VAL A 171 -1.07 18.42 -17.74
CA VAL A 171 -0.03 18.27 -18.78
C VAL A 171 0.85 17.08 -18.43
N TYR A 172 1.26 16.34 -19.46
CA TYR A 172 2.09 15.14 -19.36
C TYR A 172 3.33 15.31 -20.23
N PHE A 173 4.48 15.49 -19.56
CA PHE A 173 5.78 15.74 -20.19
C PHE A 173 6.79 14.64 -19.84
N SER A 174 7.93 14.67 -20.54
CA SER A 174 8.86 13.54 -20.54
C SER A 174 9.79 13.47 -19.35
N ASP A 175 10.15 14.63 -18.78
CA ASP A 175 11.20 14.74 -17.77
C ASP A 175 12.52 14.09 -18.28
N PHE A 176 12.77 14.25 -19.58
CA PHE A 176 13.78 13.47 -20.30
C PHE A 176 15.16 14.07 -20.13
N ARG A 177 16.12 13.24 -19.69
CA ARG A 177 17.54 13.59 -19.70
C ARG A 177 18.13 13.24 -21.06
N ILE A 178 18.56 14.25 -21.82
CA ILE A 178 19.24 14.08 -23.11
C ILE A 178 20.64 13.54 -22.86
N GLU A 179 20.75 12.23 -22.63
CA GLU A 179 22.02 11.59 -22.32
C GLU A 179 22.59 10.78 -23.49
N LYS A 180 23.92 10.74 -23.56
CA LYS A 180 24.64 9.93 -24.53
C LYS A 180 24.30 8.45 -24.40
N GLY A 181 24.01 7.82 -25.54
CA GLY A 181 23.74 6.37 -25.62
C GLY A 181 22.27 5.98 -25.47
N VAL A 182 21.34 6.94 -25.34
CA VAL A 182 19.90 6.64 -25.43
C VAL A 182 19.56 6.28 -26.87
N THR A 183 18.92 5.12 -27.03
CA THR A 183 18.48 4.62 -28.32
C THR A 183 17.04 5.06 -28.62
N PRO A 184 16.64 5.18 -29.90
CA PRO A 184 15.32 5.72 -30.28
C PRO A 184 14.12 4.94 -29.76
N ASP A 185 14.27 3.64 -29.51
CA ASP A 185 13.26 2.77 -28.90
C ASP A 185 12.96 3.13 -27.44
N LYS A 186 13.88 3.84 -26.77
CA LYS A 186 13.76 4.29 -25.38
C LYS A 186 13.28 5.73 -25.27
N TYR A 187 13.06 6.43 -26.38
CA TYR A 187 12.57 7.79 -26.32
C TYR A 187 11.21 7.87 -25.59
N PRO A 188 11.03 8.86 -24.70
CA PRO A 188 9.76 9.05 -24.05
C PRO A 188 8.70 9.45 -25.08
N VAL A 189 7.46 9.09 -24.77
CA VAL A 189 6.27 9.42 -25.57
C VAL A 189 5.28 10.29 -24.78
N SER A 190 5.69 10.70 -23.58
CA SER A 190 4.95 11.55 -22.65
C SER A 190 4.95 12.98 -23.17
N HIS A 191 4.02 13.27 -24.06
CA HIS A 191 3.90 14.57 -24.72
C HIS A 191 2.46 15.05 -24.63
N THR A 192 2.29 16.36 -24.60
CA THR A 192 0.96 16.98 -24.58
C THR A 192 0.74 17.78 -25.86
N PHE A 193 -0.46 17.70 -26.42
CA PHE A 193 -0.83 18.41 -27.64
C PHE A 193 -1.68 19.62 -27.29
N PHE A 194 -1.28 20.78 -27.81
CA PHE A 194 -1.97 22.05 -27.58
C PHE A 194 -2.64 22.55 -28.85
N ASP A 195 -3.89 22.98 -28.73
CA ASP A 195 -4.62 23.64 -29.83
C ASP A 195 -4.25 25.12 -29.95
N VAL A 196 -3.03 25.36 -30.42
CA VAL A 196 -2.49 26.71 -30.65
C VAL A 196 -1.88 26.83 -32.04
N ASP A 197 -1.95 28.04 -32.59
CA ASP A 197 -1.31 28.40 -33.86
C ASP A 197 0.11 28.94 -33.59
N GLN A 198 0.20 30.08 -32.91
CA GLN A 198 1.45 30.69 -32.46
C GLN A 198 1.81 30.26 -31.04
N VAL A 199 3.10 30.05 -30.79
CA VAL A 199 3.62 29.58 -29.49
C VAL A 199 4.39 30.70 -28.82
N ASN A 200 3.83 31.22 -27.74
CA ASN A 200 4.48 32.07 -26.74
C ASN A 200 3.79 31.84 -25.39
N VAL A 201 4.36 32.37 -24.30
CA VAL A 201 3.83 32.18 -22.95
C VAL A 201 2.34 32.56 -22.85
N ASN A 202 1.92 33.66 -23.47
CA ASN A 202 0.52 34.12 -23.38
C ASN A 202 -0.43 33.20 -24.14
N THR A 203 -0.07 32.75 -25.35
CA THR A 203 -0.93 31.84 -26.12
C THR A 203 -1.02 30.46 -25.47
N LEU A 204 0.07 29.98 -24.86
CA LEU A 204 0.07 28.75 -24.07
C LEU A 204 -0.82 28.88 -22.84
N LYS A 205 -0.74 29.99 -22.08
CA LYS A 205 -1.64 30.25 -20.94
C LYS A 205 -3.11 30.24 -21.37
N LEU A 206 -3.45 30.93 -22.46
CA LEU A 206 -4.81 30.97 -23.00
C LEU A 206 -5.30 29.58 -23.44
N CYS A 207 -4.41 28.75 -23.98
CA CYS A 207 -4.73 27.37 -24.31
C CYS A 207 -5.00 26.54 -23.06
N LEU A 208 -4.14 26.65 -22.05
CA LEU A 208 -4.24 25.88 -20.81
C LEU A 208 -5.43 26.29 -19.94
N MET A 209 -5.95 27.52 -20.09
CA MET A 209 -7.19 27.94 -19.42
C MET A 209 -8.42 27.16 -19.88
N ASP A 210 -8.35 26.50 -21.04
CA ASP A 210 -9.41 25.68 -21.61
C ASP A 210 -8.93 24.23 -21.75
N LYS A 211 -9.32 23.37 -20.80
CA LYS A 211 -8.94 21.95 -20.79
C LYS A 211 -9.24 21.23 -22.10
N THR A 212 -10.27 21.64 -22.84
CA THR A 212 -10.67 20.99 -24.10
C THR A 212 -9.66 21.20 -25.24
N LYS A 213 -8.71 22.11 -25.06
CA LYS A 213 -7.62 22.38 -26.02
C LYS A 213 -6.34 21.61 -25.72
N VAL A 214 -6.35 20.76 -24.70
CA VAL A 214 -5.19 20.01 -24.22
C VAL A 214 -5.49 18.52 -24.30
N THR A 215 -4.70 17.78 -25.08
CA THR A 215 -4.95 16.35 -25.35
C THR A 215 -3.65 15.54 -25.39
N LEU A 216 -3.78 14.21 -25.37
CA LEU A 216 -2.66 13.26 -25.53
C LEU A 216 -2.41 12.83 -26.99
N THR A 217 -3.19 13.37 -27.93
CA THR A 217 -3.13 13.09 -29.37
C THR A 217 -3.42 14.35 -30.18
N SER A 218 -2.96 14.41 -31.43
CA SER A 218 -3.20 15.53 -32.35
C SER A 218 -4.63 15.61 -32.88
N GLU A 219 -5.44 14.57 -32.69
CA GLU A 219 -6.81 14.49 -33.19
C GLU A 219 -7.83 14.83 -32.09
N LYS A 220 -8.62 15.89 -32.31
CA LYS A 220 -9.60 16.37 -31.32
C LYS A 220 -10.72 15.36 -31.09
N GLY A 221 -11.11 15.19 -29.82
CA GLY A 221 -12.18 14.28 -29.41
C GLY A 221 -11.78 12.81 -29.42
N ILE A 222 -10.52 12.51 -29.73
CA ILE A 222 -10.00 11.15 -29.77
C ILE A 222 -9.30 10.81 -28.46
N LYS A 223 -9.75 9.73 -27.83
CA LYS A 223 -9.24 9.21 -26.56
C LYS A 223 -8.08 8.22 -26.78
N LEU A 224 -7.06 8.63 -27.54
CA LEU A 224 -5.87 7.82 -27.81
C LEU A 224 -4.61 8.49 -27.27
N PHE A 225 -3.61 7.68 -26.95
CA PHE A 225 -2.26 8.12 -26.60
C PHE A 225 -1.20 7.20 -27.22
N GLN A 226 -0.02 7.74 -27.46
CA GLN A 226 1.10 6.98 -28.04
C GLN A 226 1.79 6.14 -26.97
N ILE A 227 1.98 4.84 -27.22
CA ILE A 227 2.66 3.92 -26.27
C ILE A 227 4.13 3.65 -26.64
N PHE A 228 4.45 3.62 -27.94
CA PHE A 228 5.79 3.36 -28.45
C PHE A 228 6.29 4.49 -29.34
N PRO A 229 7.60 4.79 -29.38
CA PRO A 229 8.17 5.85 -30.23
C PRO A 229 7.86 5.70 -31.73
N ASN A 230 7.63 4.48 -32.19
CA ASN A 230 7.26 4.17 -33.57
C ASN A 230 5.87 4.70 -34.00
N GLY A 231 5.10 5.28 -33.08
CA GLY A 231 3.77 5.84 -33.34
C GLY A 231 2.60 4.91 -33.02
N GLN A 232 2.85 3.73 -32.44
CA GLN A 232 1.78 2.84 -32.00
C GLN A 232 0.92 3.53 -30.93
N MET A 233 -0.40 3.52 -31.14
CA MET A 233 -1.38 4.14 -30.25
C MET A 233 -2.12 3.09 -29.41
N LEU A 234 -2.67 3.54 -28.29
CA LEU A 234 -3.65 2.85 -27.45
C LEU A 234 -4.78 3.82 -27.09
N SER A 235 -5.97 3.28 -26.84
CA SER A 235 -7.03 4.02 -26.17
C SER A 235 -6.69 4.27 -24.72
N THR A 236 -7.06 5.46 -24.22
CA THR A 236 -7.01 5.80 -22.80
C THR A 236 -8.00 4.98 -21.97
N GLY A 237 -8.95 4.30 -22.62
CA GLY A 237 -9.91 3.38 -22.02
C GLY A 237 -9.61 1.91 -22.36
N LEU A 238 -10.60 1.21 -22.92
CA LEU A 238 -10.55 -0.24 -23.12
C LEU A 238 -9.95 -0.61 -24.48
N ASN A 239 -8.87 -1.38 -24.45
CA ASN A 239 -8.17 -1.91 -25.61
C ASN A 239 -8.33 -3.44 -25.63
N ILE A 240 -8.62 -3.99 -26.81
CA ILE A 240 -8.55 -5.43 -27.01
C ILE A 240 -7.38 -5.80 -27.93
N MET A 241 -6.73 -6.90 -27.63
CA MET A 241 -5.60 -7.41 -28.39
C MET A 241 -5.93 -8.80 -28.95
N PHE A 242 -5.99 -8.89 -30.28
CA PHE A 242 -6.17 -10.11 -31.04
C PHE A 242 -4.86 -10.60 -31.65
N GLY A 243 -4.84 -11.87 -32.03
CA GLY A 243 -3.69 -12.53 -32.63
C GLY A 243 -3.78 -14.05 -32.49
N LYS A 244 -3.33 -14.76 -33.53
CA LYS A 244 -3.26 -16.24 -33.52
C LYS A 244 -2.26 -16.70 -32.45
N ARG A 245 -2.19 -18.01 -32.21
CA ARG A 245 -1.13 -18.57 -31.35
C ARG A 245 0.24 -18.21 -31.91
N SER A 246 1.16 -17.83 -31.03
CA SER A 246 2.55 -17.50 -31.37
C SER A 246 2.74 -16.29 -32.32
N THR A 247 1.79 -15.35 -32.34
CA THR A 247 1.91 -14.10 -33.14
C THR A 247 2.54 -12.92 -32.41
N GLY A 248 3.03 -13.10 -31.18
CA GLY A 248 3.70 -12.03 -30.43
C GLY A 248 2.81 -11.23 -29.48
N LYS A 249 1.61 -11.72 -29.10
CA LYS A 249 0.73 -11.09 -28.11
C LYS A 249 1.44 -10.80 -26.80
N THR A 250 1.88 -11.85 -26.10
CA THR A 250 2.64 -11.76 -24.84
C THR A 250 3.91 -10.93 -24.98
N HIS A 251 4.60 -10.99 -26.13
CA HIS A 251 5.76 -10.14 -26.40
C HIS A 251 5.40 -8.65 -26.37
N THR A 252 4.32 -8.28 -27.06
CA THR A 252 3.83 -6.89 -27.09
C THR A 252 3.30 -6.45 -25.73
N LEU A 253 2.56 -7.31 -25.01
CA LEU A 253 2.07 -6.98 -23.67
C LEU A 253 3.21 -6.75 -22.67
N ASN A 254 4.27 -7.57 -22.72
CA ASN A 254 5.48 -7.35 -21.94
C ASN A 254 6.16 -6.02 -22.30
N ALA A 255 6.24 -5.70 -23.59
CA ALA A 255 6.82 -4.44 -24.06
C ALA A 255 5.97 -3.22 -23.63
N ILE A 256 4.65 -3.36 -23.55
CA ILE A 256 3.78 -2.32 -22.99
C ILE A 256 4.02 -2.22 -21.48
N ALA A 257 4.01 -3.34 -20.75
CA ALA A 257 4.19 -3.36 -19.30
C ALA A 257 5.53 -2.74 -18.86
N SER A 258 6.61 -2.99 -19.61
CA SER A 258 7.93 -2.43 -19.31
C SER A 258 7.99 -0.91 -19.42
N ARG A 259 7.13 -0.28 -20.24
CA ARG A 259 7.06 1.18 -20.37
C ARG A 259 6.54 1.89 -19.11
N PHE A 260 5.87 1.17 -18.23
CA PHE A 260 5.31 1.71 -16.98
C PHE A 260 6.15 1.37 -15.75
N GLU A 261 7.37 0.81 -15.91
CA GLU A 261 8.40 0.69 -14.85
C GLU A 261 7.88 0.14 -13.51
N GLY A 262 7.05 -0.91 -13.55
CA GLY A 262 6.47 -1.54 -12.35
C GLY A 262 5.15 -0.93 -11.86
N LYS A 263 4.69 0.17 -12.46
CA LYS A 263 3.35 0.75 -12.26
C LYS A 263 2.28 0.12 -13.16
N ALA A 264 2.59 -0.95 -13.89
CA ALA A 264 1.63 -1.75 -14.63
C ALA A 264 1.15 -2.94 -13.79
N LYS A 265 -0.16 -3.13 -13.66
CA LYS A 265 -0.72 -4.39 -13.16
C LYS A 265 -0.86 -5.36 -14.33
N TYR A 266 0.06 -6.30 -14.43
CA TYR A 266 0.01 -7.36 -15.44
C TYR A 266 -0.49 -8.67 -14.81
N ILE A 267 -1.73 -9.04 -15.13
CA ILE A 267 -2.31 -10.37 -14.86
C ILE A 267 -1.92 -11.30 -16.00
N LYS A 268 -0.99 -12.22 -15.75
CA LYS A 268 -0.44 -13.12 -16.77
C LYS A 268 -1.37 -14.31 -17.04
N GLN A 269 -1.17 -14.93 -18.20
CA GLN A 269 -1.84 -16.17 -18.56
C GLN A 269 -1.60 -17.26 -17.49
N PHE A 270 -2.65 -18.00 -17.15
CA PHE A 270 -2.66 -19.08 -16.15
C PHE A 270 -2.39 -18.66 -14.69
N GLU A 271 -2.14 -17.38 -14.42
CA GLU A 271 -1.94 -16.86 -13.05
C GLU A 271 -3.22 -16.94 -12.18
N LEU A 272 -4.36 -17.25 -12.81
CA LEU A 272 -5.66 -17.41 -12.18
C LEU A 272 -6.09 -18.89 -12.09
N LEU A 273 -5.34 -19.80 -12.72
CA LEU A 273 -5.66 -21.23 -12.73
C LEU A 273 -5.19 -21.90 -11.44
N ASN A 274 -6.15 -22.21 -10.59
CA ASN A 274 -5.94 -23.02 -9.39
C ASN A 274 -6.40 -24.45 -9.68
N THR A 275 -5.59 -25.24 -10.39
CA THR A 275 -5.97 -26.62 -10.80
C THR A 275 -5.41 -27.72 -9.90
N SER A 276 -4.59 -27.42 -8.90
CA SER A 276 -3.94 -28.41 -8.04
C SER A 276 -4.33 -28.32 -6.56
N ARG A 277 -4.18 -29.43 -5.82
CA ARG A 277 -4.40 -29.47 -4.34
C ARG A 277 -3.44 -28.56 -3.56
N SER A 278 -2.26 -28.26 -4.10
CA SER A 278 -1.34 -27.27 -3.51
C SER A 278 -1.89 -25.84 -3.61
N ASP A 279 -2.75 -25.57 -4.59
CA ASP A 279 -3.26 -24.21 -4.83
C ASP A 279 -4.37 -23.84 -3.85
N SER A 280 -5.10 -24.83 -3.28
CA SER A 280 -6.05 -24.54 -2.19
C SER A 280 -5.34 -24.08 -0.92
N GLU A 281 -4.17 -24.66 -0.61
CA GLU A 281 -3.37 -24.23 0.53
C GLU A 281 -2.75 -22.85 0.28
N GLN A 282 -2.30 -22.55 -0.94
CA GLN A 282 -1.83 -21.22 -1.30
C GLN A 282 -2.92 -20.16 -1.19
N PHE A 283 -4.11 -20.44 -1.72
CA PHE A 283 -5.27 -19.54 -1.63
C PHE A 283 -5.68 -19.25 -0.18
N GLU A 284 -5.75 -20.28 0.66
CA GLU A 284 -6.03 -20.11 2.09
C GLU A 284 -4.91 -19.34 2.81
N ASN A 285 -3.64 -19.54 2.42
CA ASN A 285 -2.53 -18.77 2.96
C ASN A 285 -2.57 -17.30 2.55
N ASP A 286 -2.86 -16.98 1.29
CA ASP A 286 -2.98 -15.60 0.81
C ASP A 286 -4.12 -14.87 1.53
N LEU A 287 -5.23 -15.56 1.76
CA LEU A 287 -6.35 -15.04 2.56
C LEU A 287 -5.96 -14.84 4.01
N LYS A 288 -5.25 -15.81 4.59
CA LYS A 288 -4.75 -15.73 5.97
C LYS A 288 -3.83 -14.52 6.14
N VAL A 289 -2.94 -14.24 5.20
CA VAL A 289 -2.06 -13.06 5.24
C VAL A 289 -2.88 -11.77 5.17
N ARG A 290 -3.87 -11.67 4.27
CA ARG A 290 -4.68 -10.46 4.13
C ARG A 290 -5.59 -10.18 5.35
N GLN A 291 -6.09 -11.24 5.98
CA GLN A 291 -7.03 -11.15 7.11
C GLN A 291 -6.36 -11.44 8.46
N GLU A 292 -5.02 -11.45 8.51
CA GLU A 292 -4.27 -11.69 9.75
C GLU A 292 -4.64 -10.66 10.82
N ASN A 293 -4.83 -9.40 10.43
CA ASN A 293 -5.25 -8.32 11.33
C ASN A 293 -6.57 -8.66 12.05
N SER A 294 -7.57 -9.17 11.33
CA SER A 294 -8.87 -9.57 11.91
C SER A 294 -8.71 -10.68 12.96
N ALA A 295 -7.81 -11.63 12.72
CA ALA A 295 -7.53 -12.71 13.64
C ALA A 295 -6.70 -12.25 14.85
N GLU A 296 -5.72 -11.37 14.63
CA GLU A 296 -4.91 -10.79 15.70
C GLU A 296 -5.73 -9.91 16.63
N ASP A 297 -6.60 -9.06 16.10
CA ASP A 297 -7.51 -8.23 16.89
C ASP A 297 -8.44 -9.07 17.78
N TYR A 298 -8.98 -10.17 17.25
CA TYR A 298 -9.81 -11.09 18.01
C TYR A 298 -9.04 -11.79 19.15
N LEU A 299 -7.79 -12.20 18.91
CA LEU A 299 -6.97 -12.89 19.90
C LEU A 299 -6.23 -11.94 20.86
N ARG A 300 -6.22 -10.63 20.59
CA ARG A 300 -5.44 -9.63 21.34
C ARG A 300 -5.74 -9.65 22.84
N GLU A 301 -7.01 -9.59 23.21
CA GLU A 301 -7.41 -9.60 24.63
C GLU A 301 -7.00 -10.90 25.33
N PHE A 302 -7.08 -12.03 24.64
CA PHE A 302 -6.68 -13.32 25.17
C PHE A 302 -5.15 -13.43 25.33
N SER A 303 -4.38 -12.83 24.42
CA SER A 303 -2.91 -12.81 24.50
C SER A 303 -2.42 -12.15 25.80
N VAL A 304 -3.11 -11.11 26.26
CA VAL A 304 -2.82 -10.40 27.52
C VAL A 304 -3.03 -11.34 28.71
N ILE A 305 -4.13 -12.09 28.71
CA ILE A 305 -4.44 -13.06 29.77
C ILE A 305 -3.40 -14.18 29.81
N VAL A 306 -3.06 -14.75 28.66
CA VAL A 306 -2.03 -15.79 28.56
C VAL A 306 -0.70 -15.27 29.11
N THR A 307 -0.31 -14.05 28.73
CA THR A 307 0.94 -13.43 29.19
C THR A 307 0.98 -13.25 30.71
N ASP A 308 -0.14 -12.89 31.34
CA ASP A 308 -0.23 -12.76 32.80
C ASP A 308 -0.15 -14.13 33.52
N VAL A 309 -0.80 -15.16 32.97
CA VAL A 309 -0.75 -16.53 33.51
C VAL A 309 0.64 -17.15 33.34
N LEU A 310 1.35 -16.85 32.24
CA LEU A 310 2.73 -17.30 32.02
C LEU A 310 3.69 -16.77 33.10
N LYS A 311 3.41 -15.60 33.69
CA LYS A 311 4.18 -15.01 34.80
C LYS A 311 3.79 -15.55 36.19
N THR A 312 2.66 -16.25 36.28
CA THR A 312 2.15 -16.80 37.54
C THR A 312 2.85 -18.13 37.84
N CYS A 313 3.26 -18.36 39.09
CA CYS A 313 3.85 -19.63 39.51
C CYS A 313 2.88 -20.81 39.35
N SER A 314 3.42 -22.02 39.29
CA SER A 314 2.61 -23.23 39.11
C SER A 314 1.72 -23.49 40.34
N ALA A 315 0.66 -24.28 40.16
CA ALA A 315 -0.19 -24.69 41.27
C ALA A 315 0.60 -25.49 42.31
N ASP A 316 1.52 -26.36 41.87
CA ASP A 316 2.35 -27.20 42.74
C ASP A 316 3.32 -26.35 43.58
N GLU A 317 3.91 -25.31 43.00
CA GLU A 317 4.79 -24.39 43.74
C GLU A 317 4.04 -23.61 44.83
N ASP A 318 2.83 -23.13 44.51
CA ASP A 318 1.96 -22.44 45.46
C ASP A 318 1.55 -23.39 46.60
N GLU A 319 1.16 -24.63 46.29
CA GLU A 319 0.74 -25.63 47.27
C GLU A 319 1.93 -26.07 48.15
N MET A 320 3.11 -26.27 47.58
CA MET A 320 4.33 -26.57 48.33
C MET A 320 4.71 -25.44 49.30
N LYS A 321 4.55 -24.17 48.90
CA LYS A 321 4.80 -23.02 49.79
C LYS A 321 3.81 -23.00 50.95
N LEU A 322 2.53 -23.23 50.67
CA LEU A 322 1.47 -23.29 51.68
C LEU A 322 1.70 -24.46 52.65
N GLN A 323 2.04 -25.62 52.14
CA GLN A 323 2.29 -26.80 52.96
C GLN A 323 3.51 -26.63 53.86
N LYS A 324 4.64 -26.11 53.33
CA LYS A 324 5.82 -25.78 54.15
C LYS A 324 5.51 -24.77 55.25
N TYR A 325 4.65 -23.80 54.97
CA TYR A 325 4.20 -22.84 55.97
C TYR A 325 3.38 -23.52 57.06
N LEU A 326 2.37 -24.31 56.70
CA LEU A 326 1.52 -25.02 57.65
C LEU A 326 2.31 -26.00 58.52
N GLU A 327 3.22 -26.78 57.92
CA GLU A 327 4.10 -27.71 58.65
C GLU A 327 5.00 -26.97 59.65
N ALA A 328 5.56 -25.83 59.27
CA ALA A 328 6.40 -25.02 60.15
C ALA A 328 5.61 -24.37 61.30
N VAL A 329 4.39 -23.89 61.04
CA VAL A 329 3.49 -23.34 62.07
C VAL A 329 3.07 -24.42 63.05
N MET A 330 2.69 -25.61 62.56
CA MET A 330 2.31 -26.75 63.41
C MET A 330 3.49 -27.24 64.26
N SER A 331 4.69 -27.35 63.66
CA SER A 331 5.91 -27.72 64.38
C SER A 331 6.30 -26.69 65.45
N SER A 332 6.18 -25.39 65.14
CA SER A 332 6.40 -24.32 66.12
C SER A 332 5.39 -24.37 67.26
N ALA A 333 4.12 -24.72 67.00
CA ALA A 333 3.10 -24.83 68.03
C ALA A 333 3.32 -26.05 68.95
N GLN A 334 3.82 -27.17 68.41
CA GLN A 334 4.13 -28.38 69.19
C GLN A 334 5.36 -28.23 70.10
N GLN A 335 6.27 -27.32 69.79
CA GLN A 335 7.52 -27.08 70.52
C GLN A 335 7.44 -25.89 71.48
N SER A 336 6.25 -25.40 71.80
CA SER A 336 6.01 -24.21 72.64
C SER A 336 6.59 -24.29 74.05
N ASP A 337 6.85 -25.50 74.56
CA ASP A 337 7.40 -25.76 75.89
C ASP A 337 8.94 -25.70 75.95
N VAL A 338 9.63 -25.57 74.81
CA VAL A 338 11.11 -25.53 74.68
C VAL A 338 11.64 -24.12 74.32
N ASN A 339 10.87 -23.08 74.65
CA ASN A 339 11.17 -21.71 74.24
C ASN A 339 12.33 -21.07 75.03
N ASP A 340 13.53 -21.06 74.45
CA ASP A 340 14.70 -20.31 74.94
C ASP A 340 14.47 -18.77 74.83
N VAL A 341 15.21 -17.96 75.60
CA VAL A 341 15.04 -16.50 75.77
C VAL A 341 14.94 -15.74 74.43
N PHE A 342 15.59 -16.23 73.39
CA PHE A 342 15.59 -15.64 72.04
C PHE A 342 14.24 -15.74 71.31
N SER A 343 13.48 -16.82 71.52
CA SER A 343 12.14 -17.04 70.93
C SER A 343 11.05 -16.13 71.51
N LYS A 344 11.32 -15.48 72.66
CA LYS A 344 10.42 -14.51 73.31
C LYS A 344 10.58 -13.07 72.78
N SER A 345 11.54 -12.82 71.89
CA SER A 345 11.74 -11.49 71.30
C SER A 345 10.57 -11.11 70.38
N LYS A 346 9.96 -9.93 70.58
CA LYS A 346 8.86 -9.44 69.75
C LYS A 346 9.25 -9.33 68.27
N LEU A 347 10.45 -8.83 67.98
CA LEU A 347 10.97 -8.68 66.61
C LEU A 347 11.23 -10.03 65.91
N PHE A 348 11.46 -11.10 66.68
CA PHE A 348 11.66 -12.44 66.12
C PHE A 348 10.35 -13.02 65.55
N ASN A 349 9.22 -12.70 66.19
CA ASN A 349 7.89 -13.17 65.79
C ASN A 349 7.11 -12.15 64.93
N GLU A 350 7.69 -10.99 64.62
CA GLU A 350 7.03 -9.93 63.85
C GLU A 350 6.87 -10.33 62.37
N SER A 351 5.79 -9.93 61.71
CA SER A 351 5.61 -10.17 60.27
C SER A 351 6.22 -9.06 59.41
N ASP A 352 6.58 -9.37 58.16
CA ASP A 352 7.03 -8.34 57.22
C ASP A 352 5.87 -7.37 56.90
N PHE A 353 6.16 -6.08 56.85
CA PHE A 353 5.22 -5.05 56.41
C PHE A 353 4.90 -5.22 54.93
N LYS A 354 3.61 -5.18 54.59
CA LYS A 354 3.14 -5.31 53.20
C LYS A 354 3.38 -4.03 52.43
N GLU A 355 4.13 -4.11 51.32
CA GLU A 355 4.29 -3.00 50.39
C GLU A 355 2.95 -2.63 49.73
N LEU A 356 2.69 -1.33 49.59
CA LEU A 356 1.56 -0.77 48.86
C LEU A 356 1.73 -1.01 47.35
N SER A 357 0.65 -1.39 46.66
CA SER A 357 0.67 -1.51 45.19
C SER A 357 0.45 -0.14 44.54
N PHE A 358 1.23 0.15 43.48
CA PHE A 358 1.08 1.37 42.69
C PHE A 358 0.14 1.21 41.48
N ASP A 359 -0.43 0.04 41.25
CA ASP A 359 -1.15 -0.24 40.00
C ASP A 359 -2.43 0.60 39.87
N GLU A 360 -3.17 0.77 40.96
CA GLU A 360 -4.41 1.54 40.97
C GLU A 360 -4.15 3.04 40.78
N ILE A 361 -3.21 3.61 41.54
CA ILE A 361 -2.88 5.03 41.45
C ILE A 361 -2.28 5.39 40.08
N LYS A 362 -1.48 4.50 39.48
CA LYS A 362 -0.98 4.68 38.10
C LYS A 362 -2.11 4.67 37.07
N LYS A 363 -3.08 3.76 37.21
CA LYS A 363 -4.26 3.72 36.33
C LYS A 363 -5.07 5.02 36.43
N LEU A 364 -5.27 5.53 37.64
CA LEU A 364 -5.99 6.80 37.87
C LEU A 364 -5.25 8.00 37.27
N ILE A 365 -3.92 8.06 37.41
CA ILE A 365 -3.08 9.10 36.79
C ILE A 365 -3.22 9.06 35.27
N ASN A 366 -3.06 7.88 34.65
CA ASN A 366 -3.16 7.73 33.20
C ASN A 366 -4.55 8.08 32.68
N ALA A 367 -5.62 7.62 33.35
CA ALA A 367 -6.98 7.97 32.94
C ALA A 367 -7.23 9.48 32.99
N THR A 368 -6.70 10.17 34.01
CA THR A 368 -6.81 11.62 34.15
C THR A 368 -6.03 12.36 33.05
N LEU A 369 -4.84 11.86 32.68
CA LEU A 369 -4.06 12.37 31.54
C LEU A 369 -4.82 12.19 30.22
N THR A 370 -5.38 11.01 29.95
CA THR A 370 -6.17 10.75 28.73
C THR A 370 -7.35 11.70 28.59
N LEU A 371 -8.03 12.02 29.70
CA LEU A 371 -9.13 12.98 29.71
C LEU A 371 -8.66 14.41 29.39
N LEU A 372 -7.48 14.81 29.88
CA LEU A 372 -6.87 16.12 29.62
C LEU A 372 -6.34 16.27 28.19
N GLU A 373 -5.81 15.19 27.61
CA GLU A 373 -5.17 15.18 26.28
C GLU A 373 -6.14 14.99 25.11
N SER A 374 -7.42 14.69 25.39
CA SER A 374 -8.45 14.49 24.36
C SER A 374 -8.65 15.76 23.51
N GLN A 375 -8.37 15.68 22.20
CA GLN A 375 -8.60 16.77 21.26
C GLN A 375 -10.04 16.77 20.71
N LEU A 376 -10.51 15.60 20.26
CA LEU A 376 -11.82 15.42 19.62
C LEU A 376 -13.00 15.62 20.58
N TYR A 377 -12.87 15.18 21.84
CA TYR A 377 -13.97 15.19 22.82
C TYR A 377 -13.78 16.24 23.93
N LYS A 378 -12.85 17.19 23.75
CA LYS A 378 -12.50 18.20 24.76
C LYS A 378 -13.70 18.96 25.30
N SER A 379 -14.60 19.40 24.42
CA SER A 379 -15.80 20.17 24.79
C SER A 379 -16.78 19.35 25.64
N LEU A 380 -16.91 18.05 25.36
CA LEU A 380 -17.78 17.12 26.10
C LEU A 380 -17.23 16.82 27.49
N VAL A 381 -15.92 16.59 27.59
CA VAL A 381 -15.24 16.36 28.88
C VAL A 381 -15.33 17.62 29.75
N ASN A 382 -14.94 18.78 29.20
CA ASN A 382 -14.95 20.04 29.95
C ASN A 382 -16.35 20.51 30.39
N LYS A 383 -17.41 20.05 29.72
CA LYS A 383 -18.79 20.30 30.13
C LYS A 383 -19.13 19.71 31.50
N HIS A 384 -18.56 18.54 31.83
CA HIS A 384 -18.85 17.83 33.08
C HIS A 384 -17.70 17.88 34.08
N LEU A 385 -16.46 18.01 33.60
CA LEU A 385 -15.24 18.02 34.40
C LEU A 385 -14.37 19.21 33.97
N PRO A 386 -14.38 20.32 34.72
CA PRO A 386 -13.56 21.48 34.41
C PRO A 386 -12.07 21.13 34.35
N GLU A 387 -11.36 21.70 33.38
CA GLU A 387 -9.93 21.44 33.17
C GLU A 387 -9.08 21.73 34.42
N ALA A 388 -9.44 22.77 35.18
CA ALA A 388 -8.78 23.11 36.44
C ALA A 388 -8.93 22.01 37.50
N SER A 389 -10.11 21.38 37.60
CA SER A 389 -10.37 20.29 38.53
C SER A 389 -9.61 19.03 38.14
N LEU A 390 -9.53 18.71 36.85
CA LEU A 390 -8.73 17.59 36.34
C LEU A 390 -7.23 17.78 36.61
N LYS A 391 -6.72 19.01 36.44
CA LYS A 391 -5.32 19.35 36.78
C LYS A 391 -5.05 19.23 38.28
N SER A 392 -5.98 19.66 39.13
CA SER A 392 -5.85 19.51 40.59
C SER A 392 -5.83 18.04 40.99
N LEU A 393 -6.76 17.25 40.47
CA LEU A 393 -6.84 15.81 40.72
C LEU A 393 -5.56 15.10 40.29
N LEU A 394 -5.03 15.41 39.10
CA LEU A 394 -3.77 14.84 38.61
C LEU A 394 -2.61 15.15 39.58
N LYS A 395 -2.53 16.38 40.07
CA LYS A 395 -1.49 16.79 41.03
C LYS A 395 -1.61 16.04 42.35
N GLU A 396 -2.81 15.94 42.92
CA GLU A 396 -3.07 15.21 44.17
C GLU A 396 -2.75 13.71 44.04
N LEU A 397 -3.12 13.08 42.91
CA LEU A 397 -2.78 11.68 42.63
C LEU A 397 -1.26 11.46 42.55
N ILE A 398 -0.52 12.39 41.92
CA ILE A 398 0.94 12.31 41.86
C ILE A 398 1.57 12.50 43.25
N GLU A 399 1.08 13.45 44.04
CA GLU A 399 1.56 13.68 45.40
C GLU A 399 1.30 12.47 46.30
N GLN A 400 0.11 11.86 46.21
CA GLN A 400 -0.20 10.64 46.95
C GLN A 400 0.69 9.47 46.51
N CYS A 401 0.92 9.29 45.20
CA CYS A 401 1.83 8.26 44.70
C CYS A 401 3.26 8.42 45.24
N ARG A 402 3.74 9.65 45.41
CA ARG A 402 5.04 9.93 46.02
C ARG A 402 5.07 9.57 47.50
N LYS A 403 4.01 9.91 48.25
CA LYS A 403 3.88 9.54 49.67
C LYS A 403 3.89 8.02 49.86
N ASP A 404 3.11 7.31 49.06
CA ASP A 404 3.04 5.84 49.11
C ASP A 404 4.40 5.22 48.76
N ASN A 405 5.15 5.82 47.83
CA ASN A 405 6.49 5.38 47.48
C ASN A 405 7.49 5.54 48.63
N VAL A 406 7.45 6.67 49.34
CA VAL A 406 8.27 6.90 50.53
C VAL A 406 7.91 5.90 51.64
N ALA A 407 6.62 5.64 51.86
CA ALA A 407 6.17 4.63 52.81
C ALA A 407 6.70 3.22 52.47
N ASN A 408 6.67 2.83 51.19
CA ASN A 408 7.24 1.56 50.73
C ASN A 408 8.76 1.47 50.93
N LEU A 409 9.51 2.57 50.76
CA LEU A 409 10.94 2.59 51.10
C LEU A 409 11.16 2.34 52.59
N TYR A 410 10.35 2.94 53.46
CA TYR A 410 10.40 2.64 54.89
C TYR A 410 10.03 1.20 55.20
N PHE A 411 8.98 0.64 54.59
CA PHE A 411 8.64 -0.77 54.76
C PHE A 411 9.78 -1.70 54.34
N LYS A 412 10.47 -1.41 53.23
CA LYS A 412 11.64 -2.18 52.79
C LYS A 412 12.76 -2.15 53.82
N GLU A 413 13.12 -0.97 54.33
CA GLU A 413 14.18 -0.85 55.34
C GLU A 413 13.80 -1.53 56.66
N VAL A 414 12.55 -1.38 57.11
CA VAL A 414 12.05 -2.05 58.31
C VAL A 414 12.05 -3.57 58.12
N ASN A 415 11.60 -4.07 56.96
CA ASN A 415 11.61 -5.50 56.64
C ASN A 415 13.05 -6.04 56.55
N ASN A 416 14.00 -5.28 56.03
CA ASN A 416 15.41 -5.65 56.02
C ASN A 416 15.95 -5.78 57.45
N ILE A 417 15.63 -4.84 58.34
CA ILE A 417 16.02 -4.90 59.76
C ILE A 417 15.39 -6.12 60.43
N ILE A 418 14.08 -6.35 60.23
CA ILE A 418 13.36 -7.53 60.76
C ILE A 418 14.05 -8.81 60.28
N LYS A 419 14.38 -8.90 59.00
CA LYS A 419 15.06 -10.06 58.40
C LYS A 419 16.45 -10.27 59.00
N MET A 420 17.28 -9.22 59.09
CA MET A 420 18.62 -9.30 59.69
C MET A 420 18.58 -9.73 61.15
N VAL A 421 17.64 -9.20 61.93
CA VAL A 421 17.45 -9.56 63.34
C VAL A 421 16.99 -11.01 63.46
N LYS A 422 16.02 -11.44 62.63
CA LYS A 422 15.57 -12.83 62.58
C LYS A 422 16.71 -13.78 62.23
N GLU A 423 17.48 -13.50 61.17
CA GLU A 423 18.62 -14.33 60.75
C GLU A 423 19.70 -14.42 61.84
N SER A 424 20.00 -13.31 62.53
CA SER A 424 21.01 -13.27 63.60
C SER A 424 20.58 -14.01 64.87
N LEU A 425 19.31 -13.88 65.27
CA LEU A 425 18.74 -14.59 66.41
C LEU A 425 18.53 -16.08 66.12
N GLN A 426 18.27 -16.41 64.85
CA GLN A 426 18.07 -17.78 64.38
C GLN A 426 19.34 -18.63 64.48
N LEU A 427 20.53 -18.06 64.34
CA LEU A 427 21.80 -18.76 64.59
C LEU A 427 21.98 -19.23 66.04
N LYS A 428 21.20 -18.67 66.97
CA LYS A 428 21.30 -18.93 68.41
C LYS A 428 20.07 -19.61 69.00
N SER A 429 19.07 -19.95 68.17
CA SER A 429 17.78 -20.52 68.60
C SER A 429 17.60 -21.94 68.08
N ALA A 430 17.03 -22.83 68.90
CA ALA A 430 16.66 -24.19 68.50
C ALA A 430 15.28 -24.30 67.83
N ALA A 431 14.54 -23.19 67.72
CA ALA A 431 13.17 -23.18 67.21
C ALA A 431 13.09 -23.28 65.66
N PRO A 432 12.10 -24.00 65.11
CA PRO A 432 11.91 -24.20 63.68
C PRO A 432 11.51 -22.90 62.97
N ARG A 433 12.03 -22.70 61.75
CA ARG A 433 11.76 -21.51 60.93
C ARG A 433 10.35 -21.56 60.34
N ILE A 434 9.52 -20.56 60.62
CA ILE A 434 8.27 -20.33 59.88
C ILE A 434 8.60 -19.52 58.61
N PRO A 435 8.41 -20.07 57.40
CA PRO A 435 8.62 -19.31 56.16
C PRO A 435 7.54 -18.23 55.99
N ASN A 436 7.84 -17.12 55.34
CA ASN A 436 6.83 -16.11 55.02
C ASN A 436 6.00 -16.57 53.80
N ILE A 437 4.68 -16.38 53.85
CA ILE A 437 3.76 -16.67 52.73
C ILE A 437 2.76 -15.53 52.55
N ASP A 438 2.60 -15.08 51.30
CA ASP A 438 1.52 -14.16 50.93
C ASP A 438 0.27 -14.96 50.54
N LEU A 439 -0.61 -15.18 51.52
CA LEU A 439 -1.88 -15.87 51.32
C LEU A 439 -2.77 -15.14 50.31
N TYR A 440 -2.72 -13.81 50.24
CA TYR A 440 -3.49 -13.05 49.27
C TYR A 440 -3.01 -13.35 47.85
N GLN A 441 -1.69 -13.33 47.62
CA GLN A 441 -1.12 -13.68 46.32
C GLN A 441 -1.42 -15.14 45.94
N TYR A 442 -1.40 -16.07 46.89
CA TYR A 442 -1.83 -17.46 46.67
C TYR A 442 -3.28 -17.53 46.14
N PHE A 443 -4.21 -16.81 46.80
CA PHE A 443 -5.61 -16.75 46.35
C PHE A 443 -5.76 -16.07 44.99
N ILE A 444 -5.00 -15.01 44.72
CA ILE A 444 -4.99 -14.33 43.40
C ILE A 444 -4.48 -15.28 42.32
N ASN A 445 -3.37 -15.98 42.54
CA ASN A 445 -2.83 -16.95 41.59
C ASN A 445 -3.84 -18.07 41.30
N LYS A 446 -4.49 -18.60 42.34
CA LYS A 446 -5.56 -19.59 42.21
C LYS A 446 -6.71 -19.07 41.36
N LYS A 447 -7.19 -17.84 41.65
CA LYS A 447 -8.26 -17.20 40.88
C LYS A 447 -7.87 -16.89 39.44
N LYS A 448 -6.64 -16.44 39.17
CA LYS A 448 -6.10 -16.25 37.82
C LYS A 448 -6.16 -17.53 37.01
N ARG A 449 -5.73 -18.66 37.58
CA ARG A 449 -5.79 -19.99 36.94
C ARG A 449 -7.23 -20.42 36.65
N GLU A 450 -8.16 -20.20 37.58
CA GLU A 450 -9.59 -20.48 37.38
C GLU A 450 -10.19 -19.67 36.24
N ILE A 451 -9.99 -18.34 36.24
CA ILE A 451 -10.51 -17.44 35.20
C ILE A 451 -9.88 -17.74 33.83
N PHE A 452 -8.56 -17.98 33.79
CA PHE A 452 -7.88 -18.39 32.57
C PHE A 452 -8.49 -19.66 31.98
N ALA A 453 -8.75 -20.68 32.81
CA ALA A 453 -9.36 -21.92 32.33
C ALA A 453 -10.74 -21.66 31.71
N GLN A 454 -11.56 -20.79 32.33
CA GLN A 454 -12.87 -20.42 31.79
C GLN A 454 -12.76 -19.70 30.43
N VAL A 455 -11.88 -18.69 30.34
CA VAL A 455 -11.68 -17.91 29.10
C VAL A 455 -11.09 -18.79 28.00
N ALA A 456 -10.11 -19.63 28.33
CA ALA A 456 -9.49 -20.57 27.40
C ALA A 456 -10.48 -21.63 26.87
N ILE A 457 -11.49 -22.01 27.65
CA ILE A 457 -12.59 -22.86 27.15
C ILE A 457 -13.54 -22.05 26.28
N ALA A 458 -13.84 -20.80 26.64
CA ALA A 458 -14.73 -19.94 25.86
C ALA A 458 -14.16 -19.62 24.47
N ILE A 459 -12.86 -19.33 24.36
CA ILE A 459 -12.22 -18.95 23.09
C ILE A 459 -12.19 -20.11 22.08
N LYS A 460 -12.18 -21.35 22.58
CA LYS A 460 -12.27 -22.58 21.78
C LYS A 460 -13.62 -22.79 21.10
N LYS A 461 -14.69 -22.10 21.54
CA LYS A 461 -16.04 -22.29 21.00
C LYS A 461 -16.14 -21.77 19.57
N SER A 462 -16.77 -22.56 18.70
CA SER A 462 -16.99 -22.18 17.31
C SER A 462 -17.83 -20.91 17.20
N ARG A 463 -17.32 -19.90 16.50
CA ARG A 463 -18.02 -18.64 16.25
C ARG A 463 -17.47 -17.91 15.03
N THR A 464 -18.27 -17.05 14.45
CA THR A 464 -17.84 -16.12 13.40
C THR A 464 -17.22 -14.89 14.04
N ILE A 465 -16.00 -14.53 13.62
CA ILE A 465 -15.24 -13.38 14.10
C ILE A 465 -15.61 -12.14 13.28
N SER A 466 -15.54 -12.26 11.96
CA SER A 466 -15.84 -11.18 11.04
C SER A 466 -16.43 -11.73 9.73
N THR A 467 -17.22 -10.89 9.08
CA THR A 467 -17.77 -11.14 7.75
C THR A 467 -17.60 -9.88 6.90
N GLU A 468 -16.96 -10.02 5.75
CA GLU A 468 -16.74 -8.94 4.80
C GLU A 468 -17.32 -9.32 3.44
N LYS A 469 -17.97 -8.37 2.77
CA LYS A 469 -18.51 -8.59 1.41
C LYS A 469 -17.52 -8.10 0.37
N ALA A 470 -17.25 -8.94 -0.62
CA ALA A 470 -16.43 -8.61 -1.78
C ALA A 470 -17.17 -9.02 -3.07
N GLY A 471 -17.93 -8.09 -3.64
CA GLY A 471 -18.88 -8.41 -4.72
C GLY A 471 -20.01 -9.28 -4.19
N HIS A 472 -20.33 -10.37 -4.87
CA HIS A 472 -21.30 -11.37 -4.41
C HIS A 472 -20.67 -12.44 -3.47
N PHE A 473 -19.36 -12.37 -3.23
CA PHE A 473 -18.67 -13.23 -2.27
C PHE A 473 -18.72 -12.65 -0.85
N THR A 474 -18.78 -13.54 0.14
CA THR A 474 -18.64 -13.20 1.55
C THR A 474 -17.40 -13.89 2.11
N ILE A 475 -16.43 -13.11 2.57
CA ILE A 475 -15.27 -13.58 3.30
C ILE A 475 -15.70 -13.73 4.76
N SER A 476 -15.60 -14.94 5.30
CA SER A 476 -15.94 -15.26 6.69
C SER A 476 -14.70 -15.74 7.42
N VAL A 477 -14.37 -15.06 8.52
CA VAL A 477 -13.32 -15.47 9.44
C VAL A 477 -14.01 -16.09 10.65
N SER A 478 -13.63 -17.32 11.01
CA SER A 478 -14.28 -18.04 12.11
C SER A 478 -13.25 -18.69 13.03
N ALA A 479 -13.55 -18.70 14.32
CA ALA A 479 -12.83 -19.48 15.31
C ALA A 479 -13.49 -20.85 15.48
N ARG A 480 -12.69 -21.90 15.69
CA ARG A 480 -13.13 -23.25 16.07
C ARG A 480 -12.09 -23.92 16.97
N PRO A 481 -12.42 -25.03 17.66
CA PRO A 481 -11.40 -25.80 18.37
C PRO A 481 -10.49 -26.55 17.40
N PHE A 482 -9.23 -26.77 17.79
CA PHE A 482 -8.32 -27.67 17.07
C PHE A 482 -8.82 -29.12 17.14
N ALA A 483 -8.78 -29.82 16.00
CA ALA A 483 -9.27 -31.19 15.87
C ALA A 483 -8.23 -32.25 16.26
N ASN A 484 -6.95 -31.99 15.98
CA ASN A 484 -5.85 -32.92 16.26
C ASN A 484 -4.49 -32.19 16.35
N ALA A 485 -3.42 -32.92 16.70
CA ALA A 485 -2.08 -32.35 16.80
C ALA A 485 -1.50 -31.85 15.46
N THR A 486 -1.97 -32.38 14.33
CA THR A 486 -1.57 -31.91 12.99
C THR A 486 -2.22 -30.57 12.67
N ASP A 487 -3.46 -30.36 13.10
CA ASP A 487 -4.22 -29.12 12.96
C ASP A 487 -3.52 -27.94 13.68
N LEU A 488 -2.80 -28.19 14.77
CA LEU A 488 -1.97 -27.18 15.44
C LEU A 488 -0.82 -26.65 14.56
N LYS A 489 -0.36 -27.44 13.57
CA LYS A 489 0.72 -27.01 12.65
C LYS A 489 0.26 -25.91 11.69
N THR A 490 -1.05 -25.72 11.50
CA THR A 490 -1.62 -24.64 10.68
C THR A 490 -1.25 -23.24 11.20
N VAL A 491 -0.86 -23.13 12.47
CA VAL A 491 -0.38 -21.89 13.12
C VAL A 491 1.10 -21.60 12.80
N GLY A 492 1.79 -22.46 12.04
CA GLY A 492 3.12 -22.17 11.48
C GLY A 492 4.31 -22.58 12.36
N LEU A 493 4.12 -23.46 13.34
CA LEU A 493 5.20 -23.99 14.18
C LEU A 493 5.91 -25.15 13.47
N LYS A 494 6.91 -24.83 12.63
CA LYS A 494 7.58 -25.81 11.76
C LYS A 494 8.53 -26.79 12.48
N GLN A 495 8.80 -26.65 13.78
CA GLN A 495 9.90 -27.39 14.44
C GLN A 495 9.56 -28.07 15.78
N VAL A 496 8.29 -28.09 16.22
CA VAL A 496 7.93 -28.64 17.55
C VAL A 496 6.87 -29.73 17.44
N SER A 497 7.10 -30.88 18.11
CA SER A 497 6.08 -31.91 18.27
C SER A 497 5.07 -31.50 19.34
N LEU A 498 3.80 -31.34 18.95
CA LEU A 498 2.73 -30.87 19.83
C LEU A 498 1.75 -31.99 20.25
N THR A 499 2.10 -33.25 20.02
CA THR A 499 1.22 -34.39 20.32
C THR A 499 0.91 -34.50 21.80
N ASN A 500 1.94 -34.37 22.66
CA ASN A 500 1.79 -34.43 24.12
C ASN A 500 0.95 -33.26 24.64
N ALA A 501 1.21 -32.05 24.12
CA ALA A 501 0.39 -30.89 24.44
C ALA A 501 -1.07 -31.12 24.03
N PHE A 502 -1.35 -31.53 22.79
CA PHE A 502 -2.73 -31.73 22.32
C PHE A 502 -3.50 -32.77 23.15
N ALA A 503 -2.84 -33.80 23.69
CA ALA A 503 -3.46 -34.76 24.60
C ALA A 503 -4.07 -34.09 25.86
N LYS A 504 -3.57 -32.92 26.24
CA LYS A 504 -4.06 -32.10 27.35
C LYS A 504 -4.95 -30.94 26.91
N TYR A 505 -5.32 -30.83 25.63
CA TYR A 505 -6.09 -29.69 25.09
C TYR A 505 -7.41 -29.43 25.82
N GLY A 506 -8.05 -30.47 26.40
CA GLY A 506 -9.25 -30.32 27.21
C GLY A 506 -9.04 -29.61 28.55
N ASN A 507 -7.83 -29.59 29.09
CA ASN A 507 -7.47 -28.93 30.34
C ASN A 507 -6.54 -27.75 30.06
N PRO A 508 -7.03 -26.49 30.06
CA PRO A 508 -6.24 -25.33 29.66
C PRO A 508 -4.93 -25.13 30.42
N ILE A 509 -4.88 -25.46 31.71
CA ILE A 509 -3.68 -25.28 32.54
C ILE A 509 -2.62 -26.32 32.16
N GLN A 510 -3.00 -27.61 32.13
CA GLN A 510 -2.09 -28.67 31.71
C GLN A 510 -1.64 -28.48 30.26
N TYR A 511 -2.54 -28.00 29.39
CA TYR A 511 -2.21 -27.67 28.02
C TYR A 511 -1.13 -26.58 27.93
N LEU A 512 -1.29 -25.50 28.71
CA LEU A 512 -0.32 -24.41 28.76
C LEU A 512 1.06 -24.89 29.22
N ASP A 513 1.11 -25.75 30.25
CA ASP A 513 2.37 -26.27 30.78
C ASP A 513 3.07 -27.20 29.79
N GLU A 514 2.33 -28.06 29.09
CA GLU A 514 2.89 -28.89 28.01
C GLU A 514 3.36 -28.05 26.81
N LEU A 515 2.67 -26.95 26.48
CA LEU A 515 3.12 -26.03 25.44
C LEU A 515 4.43 -25.33 25.81
N LYS A 516 4.62 -24.97 27.09
CA LYS A 516 5.90 -24.45 27.59
C LYS A 516 7.00 -25.52 27.52
N ALA A 517 6.71 -26.73 28.00
CA ALA A 517 7.66 -27.84 27.99
C ALA A 517 8.08 -28.24 26.57
N ALA A 518 7.19 -28.10 25.59
CA ALA A 518 7.46 -28.30 24.17
C ALA A 518 8.34 -27.19 23.54
N GLY A 519 8.62 -26.09 24.26
CA GLY A 519 9.48 -25.01 23.77
C GLY A 519 8.78 -24.01 22.85
N VAL A 520 7.46 -23.86 22.94
CA VAL A 520 6.73 -22.84 22.17
C VAL A 520 7.05 -21.44 22.70
N GLU A 521 7.39 -20.51 21.82
CA GLU A 521 7.65 -19.11 22.18
C GLU A 521 6.43 -18.49 22.91
N SER A 522 6.68 -17.77 24.01
CA SER A 522 5.62 -17.23 24.87
C SER A 522 4.65 -16.31 24.14
N ASN A 523 5.12 -15.56 23.14
CA ASN A 523 4.32 -14.67 22.30
C ASN A 523 3.48 -15.40 21.23
N ARG A 524 3.59 -16.73 21.10
CA ARG A 524 2.82 -17.54 20.13
C ARG A 524 1.83 -18.49 20.78
N ILE A 525 1.98 -18.76 22.08
CA ILE A 525 1.16 -19.72 22.82
C ILE A 525 -0.34 -19.42 22.70
N TYR A 526 -0.75 -18.16 22.75
CA TYR A 526 -2.16 -17.78 22.68
C TYR A 526 -2.83 -18.16 21.35
N LYS A 527 -2.07 -18.18 20.23
CA LYS A 527 -2.56 -18.59 18.90
C LYS A 527 -2.88 -20.10 18.84
N LEU A 528 -2.44 -20.90 19.82
CA LEU A 528 -2.68 -22.35 19.90
C LEU A 528 -3.94 -22.74 20.71
N PHE A 529 -4.71 -21.77 21.18
CA PHE A 529 -5.95 -22.03 21.92
C PHE A 529 -7.21 -22.08 21.04
N ALA A 530 -7.18 -21.49 19.85
CA ALA A 530 -8.29 -21.56 18.89
C ALA A 530 -7.75 -21.58 17.46
N ALA A 531 -8.30 -22.46 16.62
CA ALA A 531 -8.01 -22.48 15.20
C ALA A 531 -8.83 -21.37 14.52
N ILE A 532 -8.19 -20.61 13.64
CA ILE A 532 -8.84 -19.58 12.83
C ILE A 532 -8.95 -20.09 11.40
N ASP A 533 -10.18 -20.33 10.96
CA ASP A 533 -10.51 -20.74 9.60
C ASP A 533 -10.91 -19.51 8.77
N TYR A 534 -10.39 -19.42 7.56
CA TYR A 534 -10.75 -18.42 6.55
C TYR A 534 -11.56 -19.11 5.45
N ARG A 535 -12.80 -18.66 5.21
CA ARG A 535 -13.67 -19.23 4.17
C ARG A 535 -14.24 -18.14 3.30
N ILE A 536 -14.33 -18.41 2.00
CA ILE A 536 -15.10 -17.58 1.07
C ILE A 536 -16.37 -18.33 0.71
N LEU A 537 -17.48 -17.64 0.92
CA LEU A 537 -18.82 -18.13 0.63
C LEU A 537 -19.35 -17.40 -0.60
N ASN A 538 -20.02 -18.12 -1.48
CA ASN A 538 -20.76 -17.52 -2.60
C ASN A 538 -22.07 -16.87 -2.12
N SER A 539 -22.85 -16.34 -3.05
CA SER A 539 -24.14 -15.68 -2.76
C SER A 539 -25.15 -16.58 -2.05
N SER A 540 -25.00 -17.90 -2.17
CA SER A 540 -25.84 -18.92 -1.53
C SER A 540 -25.31 -19.36 -0.15
N GLY A 541 -24.21 -18.77 0.33
CA GLY A 541 -23.60 -19.13 1.61
C GLY A 541 -22.78 -20.43 1.59
N LEU A 542 -22.47 -20.97 0.41
CA LEU A 542 -21.70 -22.20 0.24
C LEU A 542 -20.22 -21.90 -0.08
N PRO A 543 -19.28 -22.79 0.30
CA PRO A 543 -17.88 -22.64 -0.09
C PRO A 543 -17.71 -22.53 -1.61
N VAL A 544 -16.89 -21.60 -2.04
CA VAL A 544 -16.63 -21.36 -3.47
C VAL A 544 -15.99 -22.57 -4.16
N SER A 545 -16.54 -22.90 -5.33
CA SER A 545 -16.01 -23.87 -6.29
C SER A 545 -14.66 -23.43 -6.89
N GLY A 546 -13.97 -24.31 -7.63
CA GLY A 546 -12.71 -23.97 -8.29
C GLY A 546 -12.83 -22.77 -9.23
N GLY A 547 -13.92 -22.70 -10.02
CA GLY A 547 -14.17 -21.57 -10.92
C GLY A 547 -14.45 -20.25 -10.18
N GLU A 548 -15.28 -20.29 -9.14
CA GLU A 548 -15.58 -19.12 -8.29
C GLU A 548 -14.34 -18.62 -7.52
N ARG A 549 -13.39 -19.50 -7.17
CA ARG A 549 -12.10 -19.09 -6.58
C ARG A 549 -11.25 -18.30 -7.57
N SER A 550 -11.15 -18.76 -8.81
CA SER A 550 -10.44 -18.06 -9.88
C SER A 550 -11.08 -16.69 -10.16
N GLU A 551 -12.41 -16.61 -10.13
CA GLU A 551 -13.15 -15.34 -10.21
C GLU A 551 -12.82 -14.40 -9.05
N PHE A 552 -12.91 -14.87 -7.80
CA PHE A 552 -12.57 -14.05 -6.64
C PHE A 552 -11.14 -13.53 -6.72
N ASN A 553 -10.18 -14.39 -7.05
CA ASN A 553 -8.78 -14.01 -7.24
C ASN A 553 -8.62 -12.94 -8.32
N PHE A 554 -9.35 -13.07 -9.42
CA PHE A 554 -9.32 -12.09 -10.49
C PHE A 554 -9.88 -10.73 -10.06
N LEU A 555 -11.04 -10.71 -9.40
CA LEU A 555 -11.64 -9.48 -8.86
C LEU A 555 -10.68 -8.78 -7.89
N GLN A 556 -9.99 -9.53 -7.02
CA GLN A 556 -8.98 -8.98 -6.12
C GLN A 556 -7.79 -8.40 -6.89
N LYS A 557 -7.27 -9.10 -7.91
CA LYS A 557 -6.15 -8.60 -8.72
C LYS A 557 -6.51 -7.37 -9.53
N ILE A 558 -7.74 -7.26 -10.02
CA ILE A 558 -8.20 -6.03 -10.69
C ILE A 558 -8.37 -4.89 -9.68
N LYS A 559 -8.90 -5.15 -8.47
CA LYS A 559 -8.96 -4.13 -7.41
C LYS A 559 -7.57 -3.60 -7.05
N ASP A 560 -6.57 -4.48 -6.96
CA ASP A 560 -5.18 -4.06 -6.73
C ASP A 560 -4.67 -3.14 -7.86
N ALA A 561 -5.20 -3.26 -9.07
CA ALA A 561 -4.82 -2.42 -10.22
C ALA A 561 -5.26 -0.95 -10.07
N ILE A 562 -6.18 -0.63 -9.15
CA ILE A 562 -6.58 0.76 -8.85
C ILE A 562 -5.37 1.61 -8.44
N LEU A 563 -4.30 1.02 -7.92
CA LEU A 563 -3.08 1.74 -7.54
C LEU A 563 -2.06 1.85 -8.68
N CYS A 564 -2.32 1.23 -9.83
CA CYS A 564 -1.45 1.19 -11.00
C CYS A 564 -1.87 2.20 -12.07
N ASP A 565 -0.99 2.47 -13.03
CA ASP A 565 -1.23 3.40 -14.15
C ASP A 565 -1.86 2.73 -15.37
N ILE A 566 -1.75 1.40 -15.48
CA ILE A 566 -2.34 0.58 -16.53
C ILE A 566 -2.69 -0.82 -16.02
N LEU A 567 -3.77 -1.39 -16.53
CA LEU A 567 -4.15 -2.79 -16.30
C LEU A 567 -3.98 -3.60 -17.59
N ILE A 568 -3.23 -4.70 -17.50
CA ILE A 568 -2.98 -5.63 -18.60
C ILE A 568 -3.47 -7.02 -18.19
N ILE A 569 -4.34 -7.59 -19.02
CA ILE A 569 -4.96 -8.90 -18.78
C ILE A 569 -4.62 -9.80 -19.99
N ASP A 570 -3.82 -10.84 -19.77
CA ASP A 570 -3.37 -11.74 -20.83
C ASP A 570 -4.07 -13.10 -20.75
N GLU A 571 -4.97 -13.35 -21.70
CA GLU A 571 -5.72 -14.59 -21.88
C GLU A 571 -6.30 -15.12 -20.54
N PRO A 572 -7.28 -14.42 -19.93
CA PRO A 572 -7.87 -14.82 -18.64
C PRO A 572 -8.67 -16.14 -18.73
N GLU A 573 -8.86 -16.68 -19.93
CA GLU A 573 -10.01 -17.45 -20.43
C GLU A 573 -10.32 -18.77 -19.75
N SER A 574 -9.33 -19.43 -19.17
CA SER A 574 -9.48 -20.79 -18.65
C SER A 574 -10.47 -20.92 -17.47
N SER A 575 -11.07 -19.81 -17.03
CA SER A 575 -12.05 -19.77 -15.94
C SER A 575 -13.34 -18.99 -16.27
N PHE A 576 -13.48 -18.36 -17.44
CA PHE A 576 -14.51 -17.32 -17.70
C PHE A 576 -15.59 -17.65 -18.73
N ASP A 577 -15.80 -18.91 -19.09
CA ASP A 577 -16.85 -19.33 -20.03
C ASP A 577 -18.28 -19.28 -19.45
N ASN A 578 -18.47 -18.79 -18.23
CA ASN A 578 -19.78 -18.74 -17.58
C ASN A 578 -20.53 -17.44 -17.90
N LEU A 579 -21.81 -17.56 -18.25
CA LEU A 579 -22.72 -16.44 -18.52
C LEU A 579 -22.82 -15.44 -17.35
N PHE A 580 -22.68 -15.93 -16.12
CA PHE A 580 -22.72 -15.11 -14.91
C PHE A 580 -21.48 -14.20 -14.79
N LEU A 581 -20.30 -14.74 -15.09
CA LEU A 581 -19.01 -14.04 -15.07
C LEU A 581 -18.99 -12.85 -16.05
N LYS A 582 -19.66 -13.01 -17.20
CA LYS A 582 -19.73 -12.00 -18.25
C LYS A 582 -20.20 -10.63 -17.75
N ASN A 583 -21.22 -10.56 -16.90
CA ASN A 583 -21.84 -9.27 -16.58
C ASN A 583 -21.10 -8.50 -15.49
N GLU A 584 -20.70 -9.15 -14.41
CA GLU A 584 -19.99 -8.49 -13.31
C GLU A 584 -18.56 -8.12 -13.69
N VAL A 585 -17.83 -9.05 -14.31
CA VAL A 585 -16.44 -8.83 -14.71
C VAL A 585 -16.33 -7.77 -15.79
N ASN A 586 -17.14 -7.84 -16.86
CA ASN A 586 -17.11 -6.83 -17.91
C ASN A 586 -17.52 -5.45 -17.38
N LYS A 587 -18.47 -5.39 -16.44
CA LYS A 587 -18.84 -4.13 -15.78
C LYS A 587 -17.65 -3.54 -15.03
N PHE A 588 -16.98 -4.34 -14.21
CA PHE A 588 -15.83 -3.88 -13.43
C PHE A 588 -14.65 -3.44 -14.32
N ILE A 589 -14.35 -4.21 -15.38
CA ILE A 589 -13.34 -3.84 -16.37
C ILE A 589 -13.69 -2.52 -17.05
N LYS A 590 -14.96 -2.27 -17.37
CA LYS A 590 -15.41 -1.01 -17.96
C LYS A 590 -15.29 0.16 -16.98
N GLU A 591 -15.69 -0.03 -15.73
CA GLU A 591 -15.50 0.98 -14.67
C GLU A 591 -14.02 1.33 -14.48
N MET A 592 -13.13 0.35 -14.60
CA MET A 592 -11.68 0.59 -14.60
C MET A 592 -11.23 1.34 -15.86
N ALA A 593 -11.70 0.93 -17.03
CA ALA A 593 -11.40 1.56 -18.31
C ALA A 593 -11.90 3.00 -18.43
N GLU A 594 -12.88 3.42 -17.64
CA GLU A 594 -13.26 4.82 -17.56
C GLU A 594 -12.12 5.67 -17.00
N ASN A 595 -11.31 5.15 -16.09
CA ASN A 595 -10.36 5.93 -15.30
C ASN A 595 -8.89 5.62 -15.58
N MET A 596 -8.59 4.53 -16.29
CA MET A 596 -7.23 4.19 -16.72
C MET A 596 -7.25 3.36 -18.02
N PRO A 597 -6.13 3.32 -18.76
CA PRO A 597 -5.99 2.39 -19.87
C PRO A 597 -6.08 0.94 -19.40
N VAL A 598 -6.88 0.12 -20.09
CA VAL A 598 -7.00 -1.31 -19.86
C VAL A 598 -6.74 -2.04 -21.16
N ILE A 599 -5.92 -3.10 -21.12
CA ILE A 599 -5.64 -3.95 -22.29
C ILE A 599 -6.01 -5.39 -21.97
N ILE A 600 -6.78 -6.02 -22.86
CA ILE A 600 -7.18 -7.42 -22.74
C ILE A 600 -6.76 -8.18 -23.98
N SER A 601 -5.91 -9.19 -23.82
CA SER A 601 -5.62 -10.18 -24.84
C SER A 601 -6.56 -11.37 -24.66
N THR A 602 -7.35 -11.69 -25.68
CA THR A 602 -8.28 -12.83 -25.62
C THR A 602 -8.68 -13.35 -27.02
N HIS A 603 -8.97 -14.65 -27.09
CA HIS A 603 -9.63 -15.37 -28.18
C HIS A 603 -11.06 -15.81 -27.81
N ASN A 604 -11.54 -15.48 -26.61
CA ASN A 604 -12.86 -15.85 -26.13
C ASN A 604 -13.90 -14.82 -26.57
N ASN A 605 -14.93 -15.28 -27.30
CA ASN A 605 -16.02 -14.42 -27.76
C ASN A 605 -16.83 -13.79 -26.63
N THR A 606 -16.95 -14.46 -25.48
CA THR A 606 -17.73 -14.01 -24.32
C THR A 606 -17.17 -12.74 -23.71
N ILE A 607 -15.84 -12.62 -23.65
CA ILE A 607 -15.14 -11.41 -23.21
C ILE A 607 -14.89 -10.53 -24.42
N GLY A 608 -14.15 -11.03 -25.41
CA GLY A 608 -13.62 -10.20 -26.48
C GLY A 608 -14.66 -9.59 -27.40
N GLY A 609 -15.68 -10.35 -27.79
CA GLY A 609 -16.75 -9.85 -28.66
C GLY A 609 -17.78 -9.00 -27.93
N SER A 610 -18.03 -9.28 -26.64
CA SER A 610 -19.12 -8.63 -25.90
C SER A 610 -18.71 -7.39 -25.12
N ILE A 611 -17.42 -7.23 -24.80
CA ILE A 611 -16.97 -6.13 -23.95
C ILE A 611 -17.04 -4.77 -24.65
N LYS A 612 -17.18 -4.73 -25.98
CA LYS A 612 -17.26 -3.49 -26.79
C LYS A 612 -16.06 -2.57 -26.49
N PRO A 613 -14.85 -2.94 -26.92
CA PRO A 613 -13.64 -2.15 -26.67
C PRO A 613 -13.69 -0.80 -27.40
N ASP A 614 -12.88 0.15 -26.98
CA ASP A 614 -12.71 1.43 -27.66
C ASP A 614 -11.72 1.33 -28.83
N TYR A 615 -10.75 0.40 -28.71
CA TYR A 615 -9.67 0.25 -29.69
C TYR A 615 -9.22 -1.21 -29.82
N ILE A 616 -8.86 -1.61 -31.04
CA ILE A 616 -8.40 -2.96 -31.37
C ILE A 616 -6.92 -2.92 -31.73
N LEU A 617 -6.15 -3.88 -31.21
CA LEU A 617 -4.82 -4.24 -31.65
C LEU A 617 -4.83 -5.65 -32.21
N TYR A 618 -4.12 -5.88 -33.31
CA TYR A 618 -3.90 -7.19 -33.89
C TYR A 618 -2.42 -7.43 -34.09
N THR A 619 -1.92 -8.55 -33.59
CA THR A 619 -0.52 -8.96 -33.84
C THR A 619 -0.43 -10.04 -34.88
N GLU A 620 0.52 -9.83 -35.80
CA GLU A 620 0.87 -10.77 -36.84
C GLU A 620 2.37 -11.06 -36.79
N LYS A 621 2.73 -12.33 -36.90
CA LYS A 621 4.12 -12.75 -37.06
C LYS A 621 4.43 -12.83 -38.54
N LYS A 622 5.40 -12.03 -39.01
CA LYS A 622 6.02 -12.18 -40.33
C LYS A 622 7.44 -12.70 -40.17
N ILE A 623 7.82 -13.61 -41.06
CA ILE A 623 9.19 -14.14 -41.14
C ILE A 623 9.80 -13.48 -42.37
N GLU A 624 10.74 -12.57 -42.15
CA GLU A 624 11.49 -11.88 -43.20
C GLU A 624 12.95 -12.38 -43.18
N ALA A 625 13.75 -12.01 -44.18
CA ALA A 625 15.10 -12.53 -44.37
C ALA A 625 16.07 -12.19 -43.21
N ASP A 626 15.76 -11.15 -42.43
CA ASP A 626 16.51 -10.64 -41.29
C ASP A 626 15.99 -11.16 -39.94
N GLY A 627 14.88 -11.90 -39.91
CA GLY A 627 14.36 -12.53 -38.69
C GLY A 627 12.83 -12.56 -38.58
N VAL A 628 12.37 -12.81 -37.37
CA VAL A 628 10.94 -12.80 -37.02
C VAL A 628 10.54 -11.40 -36.59
N HIS A 629 9.59 -10.80 -37.31
CA HIS A 629 9.01 -9.50 -36.97
C HIS A 629 7.57 -9.67 -36.51
N PHE A 630 7.21 -8.96 -35.44
CA PHE A 630 5.85 -8.89 -34.94
C PHE A 630 5.23 -7.55 -35.33
N ASN A 631 4.36 -7.56 -36.33
CA ASN A 631 3.62 -6.38 -36.75
C ASN A 631 2.42 -6.17 -35.84
N ILE A 632 2.14 -4.92 -35.50
CA ILE A 632 0.99 -4.50 -34.71
C ILE A 632 0.12 -3.64 -35.61
N TYR A 633 -1.06 -4.13 -35.95
CA TYR A 633 -2.10 -3.35 -36.61
C TYR A 633 -3.05 -2.84 -35.54
N SER A 634 -3.56 -1.62 -35.68
CA SER A 634 -4.50 -1.07 -34.73
C SER A 634 -5.53 -0.16 -35.38
N GLY A 635 -6.65 0.04 -34.70
CA GLY A 635 -7.74 0.88 -35.20
C GLY A 635 -9.01 0.77 -34.36
N TYR A 636 -10.01 1.56 -34.72
CA TYR A 636 -11.32 1.51 -34.09
C TYR A 636 -12.07 0.22 -34.43
N PRO A 637 -12.88 -0.32 -33.52
CA PRO A 637 -13.71 -1.49 -33.80
C PRO A 637 -14.68 -1.32 -34.97
N THR A 638 -15.07 -0.09 -35.26
CA THR A 638 -15.98 0.26 -36.37
C THR A 638 -15.27 0.46 -37.70
N ALA A 639 -13.94 0.45 -37.73
CA ALA A 639 -13.17 0.59 -38.97
C ALA A 639 -13.26 -0.70 -39.80
N GLN A 640 -13.35 -0.56 -41.14
CA GLN A 640 -13.28 -1.70 -42.05
C GLN A 640 -11.89 -2.35 -42.03
N THR A 641 -10.84 -1.55 -41.95
CA THR A 641 -9.45 -2.00 -41.93
C THR A 641 -8.68 -1.44 -40.73
N LEU A 642 -7.76 -2.26 -40.18
CA LEU A 642 -6.77 -1.85 -39.19
C LEU A 642 -5.47 -1.48 -39.90
N ARG A 643 -4.65 -0.61 -39.29
CA ARG A 643 -3.39 -0.14 -39.88
C ARG A 643 -2.21 -0.33 -38.95
N ASP A 644 -1.07 -0.73 -39.49
CA ASP A 644 0.20 -0.70 -38.75
C ASP A 644 0.87 0.69 -38.86
N VAL A 645 1.94 0.88 -38.09
CA VAL A 645 2.74 2.12 -38.10
C VAL A 645 3.44 2.41 -39.43
N LYS A 646 3.59 1.41 -40.31
CA LYS A 646 4.17 1.54 -41.65
C LYS A 646 3.11 1.86 -42.72
N GLY A 647 1.83 1.84 -42.37
CA GLY A 647 0.70 2.09 -43.27
C GLY A 647 0.13 0.84 -43.94
N ASN A 648 0.60 -0.36 -43.61
CA ASN A 648 0.01 -1.61 -44.10
C ASN A 648 -1.38 -1.80 -43.47
N THR A 649 -2.31 -2.33 -44.26
CA THR A 649 -3.71 -2.53 -43.85
C THR A 649 -4.07 -4.01 -43.76
N ILE A 650 -5.02 -4.32 -42.88
CA ILE A 650 -5.63 -5.65 -42.76
C ILE A 650 -7.13 -5.53 -42.48
N GLU A 651 -7.93 -6.48 -43.01
CA GLU A 651 -9.40 -6.48 -42.86
C GLU A 651 -9.82 -6.79 -41.42
N ASN A 652 -10.52 -5.84 -40.79
CA ASN A 652 -10.96 -5.96 -39.41
C ASN A 652 -12.04 -7.05 -39.24
N TYR A 653 -12.93 -7.18 -40.22
CA TYR A 653 -13.97 -8.22 -40.25
C TYR A 653 -13.35 -9.62 -40.20
N GLU A 654 -12.36 -9.87 -41.06
CA GLU A 654 -11.70 -11.17 -41.14
C GLU A 654 -10.93 -11.48 -39.85
N ILE A 655 -10.18 -10.52 -39.31
CA ILE A 655 -9.46 -10.70 -38.03
C ILE A 655 -10.41 -11.03 -36.89
N THR A 656 -11.52 -10.29 -36.78
CA THR A 656 -12.48 -10.45 -35.68
C THR A 656 -13.12 -11.83 -35.75
N LEU A 657 -13.61 -12.24 -36.93
CA LEU A 657 -14.18 -13.58 -37.12
C LEU A 657 -13.15 -14.70 -36.91
N ASN A 658 -11.94 -14.55 -37.43
CA ASN A 658 -10.90 -15.55 -37.26
C ASN A 658 -10.46 -15.69 -35.78
N SER A 659 -10.46 -14.60 -35.03
CA SER A 659 -10.00 -14.59 -33.64
C SER A 659 -11.07 -15.04 -32.65
N LEU A 660 -12.34 -14.71 -32.88
CA LEU A 660 -13.44 -14.99 -31.94
C LEU A 660 -14.34 -16.15 -32.35
N GLU A 661 -14.44 -16.43 -33.65
CA GLU A 661 -15.41 -17.37 -34.22
C GLU A 661 -14.74 -18.51 -35.02
N ALA A 662 -13.40 -18.62 -35.00
CA ALA A 662 -12.65 -19.59 -35.79
C ALA A 662 -12.92 -19.51 -37.31
N GLY A 663 -13.32 -18.34 -37.80
CA GLY A 663 -13.53 -18.04 -39.22
C GLY A 663 -14.99 -18.01 -39.67
N GLU A 664 -15.21 -17.50 -40.88
CA GLU A 664 -16.54 -17.20 -41.43
C GLU A 664 -17.41 -18.46 -41.65
N GLN A 665 -16.79 -19.55 -42.10
CA GLN A 665 -17.51 -20.81 -42.31
C GLN A 665 -18.07 -21.35 -40.99
N ALA A 666 -17.23 -21.44 -39.96
CA ALA A 666 -17.63 -21.95 -38.64
C ALA A 666 -18.70 -21.04 -37.98
N TYR A 667 -18.59 -19.73 -38.17
CA TYR A 667 -19.61 -18.77 -37.73
C TYR A 667 -20.96 -19.01 -38.44
N SER A 668 -20.93 -19.15 -39.77
CA SER A 668 -22.15 -19.34 -40.58
C SER A 668 -22.86 -20.65 -40.25
N GLU A 669 -22.10 -21.76 -40.11
CA GLU A 669 -22.65 -23.05 -39.67
C GLU A 669 -23.30 -22.95 -38.28
N ARG A 670 -22.63 -22.29 -37.31
CA ARG A 670 -23.21 -22.07 -35.97
C ARG A 670 -24.47 -21.21 -36.03
N LYS A 671 -24.47 -20.15 -36.84
CA LYS A 671 -25.62 -19.27 -37.03
C LYS A 671 -26.81 -20.05 -37.58
N ASP A 672 -26.61 -20.85 -38.62
CA ASP A 672 -27.68 -21.65 -39.24
C ASP A 672 -28.25 -22.69 -38.24
N ILE A 673 -27.39 -23.33 -37.45
CA ILE A 673 -27.82 -24.24 -36.37
C ILE A 673 -28.65 -23.49 -35.33
N TYR A 674 -28.20 -22.33 -34.85
CA TYR A 674 -28.91 -21.55 -33.84
C TYR A 674 -30.23 -20.98 -34.35
N GLU A 675 -30.29 -20.53 -35.62
CA GLU A 675 -31.53 -20.08 -36.25
C GLU A 675 -32.52 -21.23 -36.45
N THR A 676 -32.02 -22.42 -36.82
CA THR A 676 -32.86 -23.63 -36.94
C THR A 676 -33.43 -24.07 -35.59
N LEU A 677 -32.65 -23.98 -34.50
CA LEU A 677 -33.10 -24.33 -33.15
C LEU A 677 -34.05 -23.30 -32.53
N LYS A 678 -34.01 -22.05 -33.00
CA LYS A 678 -34.87 -20.96 -32.53
C LYS A 678 -36.27 -21.02 -33.15
N ASN A 679 -36.37 -21.60 -34.35
CA ASN A 679 -37.62 -21.85 -35.08
C ASN A 679 -38.19 -23.23 -34.73
#